data_AF-A0A8J6NQM9-F1
#
_entry.id   AF-A0A8J6NQM9-F1
#
_cell.length_a   1.000
_cell.length_b   1.000
_cell.length_c   1.000
_cell.angle_alpha   90.00
_cell.angle_beta   90.00
_cell.angle_gamma   90.00
#
_symmetry.space_group_name_H-M   'P 1'
#
loop_
_entity.id
_entity.type
_entity.pdbx_description
1 polymer ?
#
loop_
_entity_poly.entity_id
_entity_poly.type
_entity_poly.pdbx_seq_one_letter_code
_entity_poly.pdbx_strand_id
1 'polypeptide(L)'
;MPKTSTSESKEVKALKLNLTVTKGFLDLVKKIDSLPDMKKTTYDQTHSLYQAVSKGRSIDAMEKELQGFFGDPAKPVGKPMPLMLRFNPSIKYLDGIREEQVLFVKKVKAGFYYGALWPWKRDPQQITVHLGFCSHKMSDKDFRKLEDLVKSKILNERIFEEFDSKIGAKVHGLSLAYFLQMAAMEKITCTLKIHTHDKSGYLYLLNGELIDAETGQLKDKSAAYNILSWDDAVIEIEKPSGKKDNKINQPVVQILTEALKIRDKEAPKKKKPAAPGKVQKKIALSDLEADTALQAEIEMAVGGDIEPVEKVPMPEKKRLLMITAMALVAVTILALGTVLSLRFLKSRGIKNEYNSILLGIEHQQELKQKITILQNFVNAHMQSEYARKAEEKLKEIQTLLEEQDFNIFMRNADKLLASHEYGKAADVYREYLNKYPQSIHVDTVKRKITAISHYIDDGDYDALVKSADGDTNERIYSYFQYLKKHPEGKHRDEVNKVIADMAAEYYHFIKKELTVCGTREDWEKCVQLCDTFIIVYPDNQRANEIKRFQALSREKLKEKKILADLMLTAEQAGNDYKAAKQIYLDYLNSHADTPLKDTIIKEINKLQEQEELIRLQNETEQVVALLPESKGRFVANGNGTITDTKGGLMWCTLDSLIKLKSCLDYESAFKYVK
;
A
#
# COMPACT_ATOMS: atom_id res chain seq x y z
N MET A 1 -45.97 -17.03 8.54
CA MET A 1 -45.63 -15.89 7.66
C MET A 1 -44.19 -15.47 7.93
N PRO A 2 -43.28 -15.43 6.92
CA PRO A 2 -41.91 -14.97 7.11
C PRO A 2 -41.83 -13.43 7.14
N LYS A 3 -41.06 -12.86 8.07
CA LYS A 3 -40.62 -11.45 7.99
C LYS A 3 -39.26 -11.38 7.32
N THR A 4 -39.25 -11.31 6.00
CA THR A 4 -38.07 -10.84 5.26
C THR A 4 -37.91 -9.34 5.50
N SER A 5 -36.68 -8.88 5.75
CA SER A 5 -36.16 -7.55 5.39
C SER A 5 -34.87 -7.21 6.15
N THR A 6 -33.75 -7.26 5.43
CA THR A 6 -32.76 -6.18 5.51
C THR A 6 -32.84 -5.40 4.20
N SER A 7 -34.04 -4.93 3.85
CA SER A 7 -34.27 -4.24 2.58
C SER A 7 -33.54 -2.90 2.61
N GLU A 8 -32.53 -2.78 1.76
CA GLU A 8 -32.12 -1.52 1.14
C GLU A 8 -33.35 -0.65 0.85
N SER A 9 -33.33 0.61 1.31
CA SER A 9 -34.51 1.47 1.39
C SER A 9 -35.13 1.72 0.01
N LYS A 10 -36.43 2.05 -0.03
CA LYS A 10 -37.14 2.31 -1.29
C LYS A 10 -36.51 3.49 -2.04
N GLU A 11 -35.92 4.42 -1.30
CA GLU A 11 -35.21 5.60 -1.74
C GLU A 11 -33.87 5.23 -2.41
N VAL A 12 -33.02 4.41 -1.76
CA VAL A 12 -31.75 3.93 -2.35
C VAL A 12 -32.02 3.01 -3.55
N LYS A 13 -33.04 2.14 -3.47
CA LYS A 13 -33.48 1.33 -4.62
C LYS A 13 -33.96 2.20 -5.77
N ALA A 14 -34.74 3.25 -5.51
CA ALA A 14 -35.22 4.16 -6.54
C ALA A 14 -34.09 5.00 -7.17
N LEU A 15 -33.04 5.35 -6.42
CA LEU A 15 -31.85 6.02 -6.95
C LEU A 15 -31.00 5.09 -7.83
N LYS A 16 -30.92 3.80 -7.50
CA LYS A 16 -30.32 2.75 -8.36
C LYS A 16 -31.18 2.43 -9.60
N LEU A 17 -32.50 2.42 -9.46
CA LEU A 17 -33.43 2.20 -10.58
C LEU A 17 -33.52 3.39 -11.56
N ASN A 18 -33.17 4.60 -11.12
CA ASN A 18 -33.24 5.82 -11.92
C ASN A 18 -31.85 6.26 -12.43
N LEU A 19 -31.03 5.28 -12.81
CA LEU A 19 -29.62 5.38 -13.22
C LEU A 19 -29.31 6.59 -14.13
N THR A 20 -30.17 6.92 -15.08
CA THR A 20 -29.96 8.04 -16.03
C THR A 20 -29.89 9.40 -15.33
N VAL A 21 -30.76 9.67 -14.36
CA VAL A 21 -30.76 10.96 -13.63
C VAL A 21 -29.61 11.00 -12.62
N THR A 22 -29.35 9.88 -11.95
CA THR A 22 -28.20 9.73 -11.04
C THR A 22 -26.87 9.91 -11.80
N LYS A 23 -26.77 9.39 -13.03
CA LYS A 23 -25.61 9.62 -13.90
C LYS A 23 -25.47 11.09 -14.28
N GLY A 24 -26.54 11.75 -14.72
CA GLY A 24 -26.49 13.18 -15.07
C GLY A 24 -26.05 14.09 -13.91
N PHE A 25 -26.36 13.72 -12.67
CA PHE A 25 -25.86 14.41 -11.47
C PHE A 25 -24.34 14.21 -11.27
N LEU A 26 -23.83 12.98 -11.47
CA LEU A 26 -22.40 12.69 -11.42
C LEU A 26 -21.63 13.35 -12.57
N ASP A 27 -22.21 13.37 -13.78
CA ASP A 27 -21.63 14.03 -14.95
C ASP A 27 -21.56 15.56 -14.74
N LEU A 28 -22.54 16.18 -14.05
CA LEU A 28 -22.44 17.57 -13.58
C LEU A 28 -21.29 17.76 -12.58
N VAL A 29 -21.17 16.87 -11.58
CA VAL A 29 -20.10 16.94 -10.58
C VAL A 29 -18.72 16.88 -11.25
N LYS A 30 -18.53 15.98 -12.22
CA LYS A 30 -17.31 15.91 -13.04
C LYS A 30 -17.06 17.19 -13.84
N LYS A 31 -18.10 17.71 -14.49
CA LYS A 31 -18.02 18.95 -15.28
C LYS A 31 -17.52 20.11 -14.42
N ILE A 32 -18.05 20.24 -13.20
CA ILE A 32 -17.62 21.30 -12.26
C ILE A 32 -16.21 21.02 -11.75
N ASP A 33 -15.85 19.77 -11.46
CA ASP A 33 -14.48 19.38 -11.09
C ASP A 33 -13.42 19.68 -12.17
N SER A 34 -13.80 19.69 -13.44
CA SER A 34 -12.90 19.98 -14.57
C SER A 34 -12.82 21.46 -14.97
N LEU A 35 -13.60 22.34 -14.33
CA LEU A 35 -13.48 23.79 -14.55
C LEU A 35 -12.19 24.32 -13.91
N PRO A 36 -11.36 25.11 -14.61
CA PRO A 36 -10.23 25.79 -13.99
C PRO A 36 -10.69 26.75 -12.88
N ASP A 37 -9.80 26.92 -11.90
CA ASP A 37 -9.97 27.72 -10.67
C ASP A 37 -11.04 27.21 -9.69
N MET A 38 -11.36 25.91 -9.75
CA MET A 38 -12.15 25.20 -8.75
C MET A 38 -11.27 24.55 -7.67
N LYS A 39 -11.50 24.88 -6.39
CA LYS A 39 -10.86 24.22 -5.25
C LYS A 39 -11.89 23.41 -4.44
N LYS A 40 -11.75 22.09 -4.38
CA LYS A 40 -12.53 21.26 -3.44
C LYS A 40 -12.28 21.69 -2.00
N THR A 41 -13.33 21.69 -1.20
CA THR A 41 -13.25 21.95 0.25
C THR A 41 -13.38 20.64 1.01
N THR A 42 -12.31 20.19 1.63
CA THR A 42 -12.33 19.13 2.64
C THR A 42 -12.84 19.71 3.96
N TYR A 43 -14.12 19.52 4.31
CA TYR A 43 -14.58 19.51 5.71
C TYR A 43 -15.99 18.92 5.89
N ASP A 44 -16.20 18.34 7.07
CA ASP A 44 -17.29 17.44 7.46
C ASP A 44 -18.45 18.18 8.16
N GLN A 45 -19.01 19.21 7.53
CA GLN A 45 -20.01 20.08 8.18
C GLN A 45 -21.20 20.52 7.30
N THR A 46 -21.34 20.02 6.08
CA THR A 46 -22.55 20.29 5.26
C THR A 46 -23.16 18.99 4.76
N HIS A 47 -24.49 18.92 4.70
CA HIS A 47 -25.22 17.74 4.20
C HIS A 47 -25.20 17.67 2.65
N SER A 48 -24.08 18.07 2.04
CA SER A 48 -23.85 18.12 0.59
C SER A 48 -23.06 16.88 0.16
N LEU A 49 -23.50 16.21 -0.91
CA LEU A 49 -22.77 15.07 -1.48
C LEU A 49 -21.49 15.52 -2.22
N TYR A 50 -21.41 16.82 -2.55
CA TYR A 50 -20.25 17.45 -3.17
C TYR A 50 -20.20 18.94 -2.78
N GLN A 51 -18.97 19.45 -2.54
CA GLN A 51 -18.72 20.86 -2.27
C GLN A 51 -17.37 21.32 -2.82
N ALA A 52 -17.35 22.45 -3.52
CA ALA A 52 -16.13 23.09 -4.04
C ALA A 52 -16.30 24.61 -4.13
N VAL A 53 -15.20 25.36 -4.13
CA VAL A 53 -15.18 26.83 -4.28
C VAL A 53 -14.64 27.19 -5.64
N SER A 54 -15.45 27.88 -6.44
CA SER A 54 -15.02 28.56 -7.65
C SER A 54 -14.33 29.87 -7.31
N LYS A 55 -13.24 30.21 -8.00
CA LYS A 55 -12.63 31.54 -7.96
C LYS A 55 -12.74 32.25 -9.31
N GLY A 56 -12.90 33.58 -9.28
CA GLY A 56 -12.83 34.44 -10.46
C GLY A 56 -14.00 34.32 -11.44
N ARG A 57 -15.00 33.48 -11.17
CA ARG A 57 -16.19 33.31 -12.01
C ARG A 57 -17.38 34.10 -11.46
N SER A 58 -18.15 34.73 -12.35
CA SER A 58 -19.43 35.34 -12.00
C SER A 58 -20.47 34.28 -11.61
N ILE A 59 -21.44 34.67 -10.79
CA ILE A 59 -22.53 33.78 -10.38
C ILE A 59 -23.37 33.32 -11.58
N ASP A 60 -23.62 34.20 -12.56
CA ASP A 60 -24.35 33.89 -13.80
C ASP A 60 -23.62 32.87 -14.69
N ALA A 61 -22.28 32.80 -14.62
CA ALA A 61 -21.51 31.77 -15.31
C ALA A 61 -21.71 30.42 -14.61
N MET A 62 -21.64 30.39 -13.28
CA MET A 62 -21.89 29.19 -12.48
C MET A 62 -23.36 28.73 -12.55
N GLU A 63 -24.33 29.63 -12.70
CA GLU A 63 -25.73 29.26 -12.96
C GLU A 63 -25.84 28.44 -14.25
N LYS A 64 -25.19 28.88 -15.34
CA LYS A 64 -25.18 28.17 -16.64
C LYS A 64 -24.56 26.78 -16.57
N GLU A 65 -23.55 26.60 -15.72
CA GLU A 65 -22.94 25.27 -15.48
C GLU A 65 -23.95 24.29 -14.84
N LEU A 66 -24.76 24.77 -13.89
CA LEU A 66 -25.77 23.96 -13.18
C LEU A 66 -27.06 23.78 -14.00
N GLN A 67 -27.47 24.78 -14.79
CA GLN A 67 -28.69 24.75 -15.62
C GLN A 67 -28.77 23.52 -16.53
N GLY A 68 -27.65 23.06 -17.10
CA GLY A 68 -27.61 21.88 -17.97
C GLY A 68 -28.10 20.58 -17.33
N PHE A 69 -28.00 20.45 -16.00
CA PHE A 69 -28.63 19.35 -15.27
C PHE A 69 -29.96 19.77 -14.62
N PHE A 70 -30.03 20.93 -13.98
CA PHE A 70 -31.17 21.28 -13.13
C PHE A 70 -32.37 21.89 -13.87
N GLY A 71 -32.16 22.55 -15.01
CA GLY A 71 -33.06 23.57 -15.52
C GLY A 71 -32.87 24.91 -14.80
N ASP A 72 -33.84 25.82 -14.93
CA ASP A 72 -33.75 27.16 -14.35
C ASP A 72 -33.63 27.17 -12.80
N PRO A 73 -32.99 28.20 -12.22
CA PRO A 73 -32.85 28.33 -10.78
C PRO A 73 -34.22 28.53 -10.11
N ALA A 74 -34.57 27.59 -9.22
CA ALA A 74 -35.79 27.62 -8.43
C ALA A 74 -35.85 28.85 -7.48
N LYS A 75 -34.68 29.35 -7.07
CA LYS A 75 -34.50 30.71 -6.52
C LYS A 75 -33.29 31.36 -7.22
N PRO A 76 -33.49 32.34 -8.12
CA PRO A 76 -32.40 33.10 -8.75
C PRO A 76 -31.64 33.99 -7.75
N VAL A 77 -30.45 34.44 -8.14
CA VAL A 77 -29.70 35.50 -7.43
C VAL A 77 -30.53 36.79 -7.29
N GLY A 78 -30.39 37.48 -6.16
CA GLY A 78 -31.03 38.78 -5.89
C GLY A 78 -32.56 38.75 -5.77
N LYS A 79 -33.18 37.56 -5.70
CA LYS A 79 -34.62 37.39 -5.47
C LYS A 79 -34.90 36.81 -4.08
N PRO A 80 -36.00 37.23 -3.41
CA PRO A 80 -36.42 36.65 -2.14
C PRO A 80 -36.85 35.18 -2.30
N MET A 81 -36.77 34.39 -1.22
CA MET A 81 -37.12 32.97 -1.24
C MET A 81 -38.62 32.74 -1.54
N PRO A 82 -38.98 32.06 -2.66
CA PRO A 82 -40.37 31.72 -2.98
C PRO A 82 -41.05 30.92 -1.87
N LEU A 83 -42.32 31.24 -1.58
CA LEU A 83 -43.08 30.63 -0.47
C LEU A 83 -43.09 29.09 -0.53
N MET A 84 -43.25 28.52 -1.73
CA MET A 84 -43.30 27.07 -1.97
C MET A 84 -41.97 26.35 -1.70
N LEU A 85 -40.83 27.07 -1.70
CA LEU A 85 -39.53 26.47 -1.41
C LEU A 85 -39.19 26.45 0.08
N ARG A 86 -39.86 27.26 0.92
CA ARG A 86 -39.59 27.34 2.37
C ARG A 86 -39.75 26.01 3.11
N PHE A 87 -40.53 25.08 2.55
CA PHE A 87 -40.78 23.74 3.10
C PHE A 87 -40.05 22.61 2.33
N ASN A 88 -39.19 22.95 1.37
CA ASN A 88 -38.41 21.96 0.61
C ASN A 88 -37.27 21.38 1.49
N PRO A 89 -36.97 20.07 1.45
CA PRO A 89 -35.92 19.48 2.29
C PRO A 89 -34.55 20.12 2.12
N SER A 90 -34.22 20.60 0.91
CA SER A 90 -32.93 21.27 0.63
C SER A 90 -32.66 22.47 1.54
N ILE A 91 -33.70 23.19 1.98
CA ILE A 91 -33.56 24.33 2.90
C ILE A 91 -33.04 23.89 4.27
N LYS A 92 -33.45 22.71 4.78
CA LYS A 92 -32.90 22.15 6.02
C LYS A 92 -31.46 21.66 5.83
N TYR A 93 -31.16 21.05 4.68
CA TYR A 93 -29.84 20.47 4.40
C TYR A 93 -28.76 21.54 4.16
N LEU A 94 -29.17 22.74 3.72
CA LEU A 94 -28.32 23.91 3.46
C LEU A 94 -28.30 24.95 4.60
N ASP A 95 -29.04 24.71 5.70
CA ASP A 95 -29.26 25.65 6.81
C ASP A 95 -29.77 27.04 6.38
N GLY A 96 -30.80 27.04 5.53
CA GLY A 96 -31.36 28.26 4.94
C GLY A 96 -30.61 28.74 3.70
N ILE A 97 -31.19 29.72 3.01
CA ILE A 97 -30.61 30.33 1.80
C ILE A 97 -30.97 31.82 1.77
N ARG A 98 -29.96 32.66 1.52
CA ARG A 98 -30.00 34.12 1.53
C ARG A 98 -30.26 34.70 0.14
N GLU A 99 -30.59 35.98 0.04
CA GLU A 99 -31.03 36.59 -1.22
C GLU A 99 -29.94 36.63 -2.29
N GLU A 100 -28.67 36.78 -1.91
CA GLU A 100 -27.51 36.76 -2.81
C GLU A 100 -27.11 35.36 -3.32
N GLN A 101 -27.73 34.30 -2.79
CA GLN A 101 -27.42 32.91 -3.12
C GLN A 101 -28.41 32.33 -4.13
N VAL A 102 -28.01 31.34 -4.93
CA VAL A 102 -28.88 30.65 -5.89
C VAL A 102 -29.30 29.28 -5.34
N LEU A 103 -30.54 28.85 -5.61
CA LEU A 103 -30.98 27.47 -5.42
C LEU A 103 -31.56 26.87 -6.71
N PHE A 104 -31.09 25.68 -7.06
CA PHE A 104 -31.64 24.77 -8.04
C PHE A 104 -32.25 23.55 -7.34
N VAL A 105 -33.41 23.06 -7.80
CA VAL A 105 -34.08 21.87 -7.25
C VAL A 105 -34.66 21.03 -8.38
N LYS A 106 -34.22 19.77 -8.51
CA LYS A 106 -34.75 18.81 -9.49
C LYS A 106 -35.45 17.64 -8.79
N LYS A 107 -36.78 17.62 -8.88
CA LYS A 107 -37.65 16.60 -8.26
C LYS A 107 -37.55 15.27 -9.00
N VAL A 108 -37.46 14.18 -8.24
CA VAL A 108 -37.53 12.78 -8.72
C VAL A 108 -38.48 11.96 -7.85
N LYS A 109 -38.81 10.72 -8.25
CA LYS A 109 -39.73 9.85 -7.49
C LYS A 109 -39.29 9.57 -6.03
N ALA A 110 -37.99 9.65 -5.75
CA ALA A 110 -37.40 9.36 -4.43
C ALA A 110 -37.21 10.59 -3.51
N GLY A 111 -37.32 11.81 -4.04
CA GLY A 111 -36.88 13.03 -3.35
C GLY A 111 -36.48 14.14 -4.32
N PHE A 112 -35.46 14.91 -3.96
CA PHE A 112 -34.97 16.04 -4.76
C PHE A 112 -33.45 16.04 -4.83
N TYR A 113 -32.90 16.16 -6.04
CA TYR A 113 -31.54 16.70 -6.20
C TYR A 113 -31.60 18.21 -5.97
N TYR A 114 -30.57 18.76 -5.35
CA TYR A 114 -30.41 20.19 -5.16
C TYR A 114 -29.01 20.65 -5.54
N GLY A 115 -28.90 21.91 -5.94
CA GLY A 115 -27.64 22.59 -6.15
C GLY A 115 -27.74 24.04 -5.71
N ALA A 116 -26.71 24.60 -5.07
CA ALA A 116 -26.72 25.97 -4.59
C ALA A 116 -25.39 26.68 -4.87
N LEU A 117 -25.47 27.99 -5.17
CA LEU A 117 -24.33 28.85 -5.43
C LEU A 117 -24.26 29.93 -4.35
N TRP A 118 -23.16 29.94 -3.61
CA TRP A 118 -22.97 30.72 -2.39
C TRP A 118 -21.77 31.68 -2.55
N PRO A 119 -21.98 32.90 -3.09
CA PRO A 119 -20.93 33.92 -3.11
C PRO A 119 -20.52 34.31 -1.70
N TRP A 120 -19.22 34.52 -1.48
CA TRP A 120 -18.69 34.86 -0.15
C TRP A 120 -18.92 36.34 0.17
N LYS A 121 -19.46 36.65 1.35
CA LYS A 121 -19.79 38.03 1.76
C LYS A 121 -18.61 39.01 1.76
N ARG A 122 -17.37 38.52 1.88
CA ARG A 122 -16.14 39.34 1.86
C ARG A 122 -15.42 39.34 0.51
N ASP A 123 -15.79 38.42 -0.38
CA ASP A 123 -15.17 38.27 -1.71
C ASP A 123 -16.18 37.57 -2.65
N PRO A 124 -17.06 38.34 -3.32
CA PRO A 124 -18.06 37.77 -4.23
C PRO A 124 -17.47 37.04 -5.46
N GLN A 125 -16.16 37.13 -5.71
CA GLN A 125 -15.49 36.34 -6.75
C GLN A 125 -15.15 34.91 -6.29
N GLN A 126 -15.33 34.60 -5.00
CA GLN A 126 -15.31 33.24 -4.46
C GLN A 126 -16.74 32.76 -4.23
N ILE A 127 -17.11 31.67 -4.91
CA ILE A 127 -18.46 31.09 -4.88
C ILE A 127 -18.36 29.63 -4.46
N THR A 128 -18.89 29.29 -3.28
CA THR A 128 -19.06 27.88 -2.91
C THR A 128 -20.21 27.27 -3.70
N VAL A 129 -19.95 26.17 -4.37
CA VAL A 129 -20.93 25.31 -5.02
C VAL A 129 -21.26 24.17 -4.06
N HIS A 130 -22.54 24.00 -3.74
CA HIS A 130 -23.06 22.86 -3.00
C HIS A 130 -23.92 22.01 -3.94
N LEU A 131 -23.73 20.69 -3.95
CA LEU A 131 -24.59 19.76 -4.68
C LEU A 131 -24.98 18.59 -3.77
N GLY A 132 -26.22 18.11 -3.87
CA GLY A 132 -26.65 16.96 -3.08
C GLY A 132 -28.01 16.37 -3.47
N PHE A 133 -28.43 15.40 -2.67
CA PHE A 133 -29.75 14.78 -2.75
C PHE A 133 -30.40 14.76 -1.36
N CYS A 134 -31.69 15.04 -1.30
CA CYS A 134 -32.46 15.15 -0.06
C CYS A 134 -33.87 14.56 -0.23
N SER A 135 -34.46 14.03 0.84
CA SER A 135 -35.81 13.47 0.81
C SER A 135 -36.45 13.51 2.19
N HIS A 136 -37.77 13.76 2.26
CA HIS A 136 -38.53 13.79 3.52
C HIS A 136 -38.59 12.44 4.27
N LYS A 137 -38.12 11.34 3.66
CA LYS A 137 -38.24 9.97 4.20
C LYS A 137 -36.91 9.23 4.39
N MET A 138 -35.78 9.86 4.04
CA MET A 138 -34.47 9.23 4.10
C MET A 138 -33.86 9.41 5.49
N SER A 139 -33.31 8.34 6.08
CA SER A 139 -32.58 8.41 7.35
C SER A 139 -31.14 8.90 7.13
N ASP A 140 -30.52 9.48 8.15
CA ASP A 140 -29.10 9.91 8.09
C ASP A 140 -28.16 8.73 7.80
N LYS A 141 -28.54 7.52 8.24
CA LYS A 141 -27.83 6.26 7.96
C LYS A 141 -27.97 5.82 6.49
N ASP A 142 -29.01 6.22 5.79
CA ASP A 142 -29.18 5.96 4.35
C ASP A 142 -28.63 7.11 3.49
N PHE A 143 -28.62 8.35 4.02
CA PHE A 143 -27.87 9.45 3.43
C PHE A 143 -26.37 9.14 3.38
N ARG A 144 -25.76 8.71 4.51
CA ARG A 144 -24.34 8.33 4.54
C ARG A 144 -24.00 7.22 3.53
N LYS A 145 -24.81 6.17 3.40
CA LYS A 145 -24.61 5.13 2.35
C LYS A 145 -24.67 5.69 0.92
N LEU A 146 -25.54 6.66 0.66
CA LEU A 146 -25.62 7.32 -0.64
C LEU A 146 -24.39 8.20 -0.88
N GLU A 147 -23.93 8.88 0.17
CA GLU A 147 -22.70 9.65 0.18
C GLU A 147 -21.47 8.78 -0.06
N ASP A 148 -21.33 7.62 0.60
CA ASP A 148 -20.30 6.62 0.38
C ASP A 148 -20.29 6.13 -1.08
N LEU A 149 -21.47 5.82 -1.63
CA LEU A 149 -21.63 5.37 -3.03
C LEU A 149 -21.31 6.46 -4.06
N VAL A 150 -21.53 7.73 -3.73
CA VAL A 150 -21.22 8.88 -4.60
C VAL A 150 -19.73 9.23 -4.49
N LYS A 151 -19.19 9.33 -3.27
CA LYS A 151 -17.77 9.57 -2.97
C LYS A 151 -16.89 8.49 -3.61
N SER A 152 -17.12 7.20 -3.34
CA SER A 152 -16.32 6.11 -3.90
C SER A 152 -16.31 6.09 -5.43
N LYS A 153 -17.46 6.33 -6.08
CA LYS A 153 -17.52 6.36 -7.54
C LYS A 153 -16.76 7.55 -8.15
N ILE A 154 -16.91 8.75 -7.58
CA ILE A 154 -16.18 9.95 -8.02
C ILE A 154 -14.68 9.81 -7.71
N LEU A 155 -14.33 9.23 -6.56
CA LEU A 155 -12.94 9.02 -6.15
C LEU A 155 -12.24 8.03 -7.09
N ASN A 156 -12.87 6.90 -7.41
CA ASN A 156 -12.29 5.93 -8.33
C ASN A 156 -12.07 6.52 -9.73
N GLU A 157 -13.01 7.30 -10.25
CA GLU A 157 -12.84 7.98 -11.56
C GLU A 157 -11.75 9.08 -11.49
N ARG A 158 -11.69 9.85 -10.41
CA ARG A 158 -10.63 10.86 -10.18
C ARG A 158 -9.24 10.24 -9.97
N ILE A 159 -9.14 9.06 -9.35
CA ILE A 159 -7.86 8.34 -9.19
C ILE A 159 -7.30 8.02 -10.57
N PHE A 160 -8.12 7.56 -11.51
CA PHE A 160 -7.68 7.38 -12.91
C PHE A 160 -7.28 8.71 -13.56
N GLU A 161 -8.02 9.80 -13.34
CA GLU A 161 -7.66 11.12 -13.90
C GLU A 161 -6.37 11.71 -13.27
N GLU A 162 -6.03 11.42 -12.01
CA GLU A 162 -4.75 11.80 -11.38
C GLU A 162 -3.56 10.91 -11.80
N PHE A 163 -3.82 9.69 -12.27
CA PHE A 163 -2.82 8.84 -12.94
C PHE A 163 -2.64 9.25 -14.42
N ASP A 164 -3.72 9.48 -15.18
CA ASP A 164 -3.67 9.97 -16.57
C ASP A 164 -3.06 11.39 -16.66
N SER A 165 -3.36 12.30 -15.73
CA SER A 165 -2.72 13.64 -15.72
C SER A 165 -1.23 13.62 -15.35
N LYS A 166 -0.66 12.44 -15.03
CA LYS A 166 0.78 12.19 -14.83
C LYS A 166 1.38 11.30 -15.94
N ILE A 167 0.76 11.26 -17.13
CA ILE A 167 1.33 10.67 -18.35
C ILE A 167 2.83 11.04 -18.49
N GLY A 168 3.67 10.01 -18.54
CA GLY A 168 5.13 10.12 -18.70
C GLY A 168 5.96 9.63 -17.50
N ALA A 169 5.38 9.52 -16.30
CA ALA A 169 6.12 9.06 -15.11
C ALA A 169 6.16 7.53 -14.98
N LYS A 170 7.30 6.91 -15.31
CA LYS A 170 7.62 5.53 -14.87
C LYS A 170 7.52 5.46 -13.34
N VAL A 171 6.66 4.58 -12.81
CA VAL A 171 6.49 4.41 -11.36
C VAL A 171 7.62 3.57 -10.77
N HIS A 172 8.83 4.12 -10.72
CA HIS A 172 9.92 3.57 -9.91
C HIS A 172 9.66 3.91 -8.43
N GLY A 173 9.37 2.89 -7.61
CA GLY A 173 9.29 3.01 -6.15
C GLY A 173 8.01 2.46 -5.49
N LEU A 174 6.96 2.13 -6.25
CA LEU A 174 5.82 1.36 -5.74
C LEU A 174 5.92 -0.09 -6.18
N SER A 175 5.80 -1.03 -5.23
CA SER A 175 5.74 -2.45 -5.59
C SER A 175 4.37 -2.78 -6.20
N LEU A 176 4.37 -3.63 -7.24
CA LEU A 176 3.15 -4.13 -7.87
C LEU A 176 2.22 -4.84 -6.85
N ALA A 177 2.82 -5.47 -5.83
CA ALA A 177 2.08 -6.03 -4.69
C ALA A 177 1.27 -4.99 -3.91
N TYR A 178 1.85 -3.81 -3.63
CA TYR A 178 1.16 -2.73 -2.93
C TYR A 178 0.02 -2.14 -3.76
N PHE A 179 0.26 -1.93 -5.07
CA PHE A 179 -0.80 -1.44 -5.98
C PHE A 179 -1.98 -2.41 -6.01
N LEU A 180 -1.75 -3.72 -6.13
CA LEU A 180 -2.82 -4.72 -6.14
C LEU A 180 -3.58 -4.82 -4.81
N GLN A 181 -2.90 -4.63 -3.67
CA GLN A 181 -3.55 -4.58 -2.36
C GLN A 181 -4.47 -3.36 -2.22
N MET A 182 -4.00 -2.18 -2.63
CA MET A 182 -4.82 -0.96 -2.68
C MET A 182 -6.00 -1.12 -3.65
N ALA A 183 -5.77 -1.68 -4.85
CA ALA A 183 -6.82 -1.92 -5.84
C ALA A 183 -7.92 -2.86 -5.32
N ALA A 184 -7.56 -3.86 -4.51
CA ALA A 184 -8.52 -4.76 -3.85
C ALA A 184 -9.36 -4.06 -2.77
N MET A 185 -8.78 -3.10 -2.03
CA MET A 185 -9.49 -2.32 -1.00
C MET A 185 -10.49 -1.33 -1.63
N GLU A 186 -10.04 -0.53 -2.60
CA GLU A 186 -10.84 0.50 -3.28
C GLU A 186 -11.74 -0.04 -4.41
N LYS A 187 -11.75 -1.37 -4.60
CA LYS A 187 -12.53 -2.10 -5.62
C LYS A 187 -12.28 -1.60 -7.05
N ILE A 188 -11.03 -1.31 -7.35
CA ILE A 188 -10.62 -0.73 -8.64
C ILE A 188 -10.83 -1.73 -9.78
N THR A 189 -11.30 -1.22 -10.91
CA THR A 189 -11.52 -1.97 -12.15
C THR A 189 -10.66 -1.32 -13.23
N CYS A 190 -9.67 -2.05 -13.78
CA CYS A 190 -8.72 -1.55 -14.76
C CYS A 190 -7.97 -2.69 -15.45
N THR A 191 -7.03 -2.34 -16.32
CA THR A 191 -6.01 -3.27 -16.83
C THR A 191 -4.65 -2.69 -16.48
N LEU A 192 -3.70 -3.52 -16.05
CA LEU A 192 -2.33 -3.10 -15.77
C LEU A 192 -1.41 -3.80 -16.76
N LYS A 193 -0.62 -3.00 -17.46
CA LYS A 193 0.43 -3.47 -18.37
C LYS A 193 1.76 -3.34 -17.65
N ILE A 194 2.33 -4.48 -17.32
CA ILE A 194 3.53 -4.62 -16.50
C ILE A 194 4.71 -4.88 -17.42
N HIS A 195 5.82 -4.17 -17.23
CA HIS A 195 7.03 -4.36 -18.02
C HIS A 195 8.31 -4.31 -17.16
N THR A 196 9.22 -5.26 -17.40
CA THR A 196 10.58 -5.29 -16.82
C THR A 196 11.54 -5.76 -17.91
N HIS A 197 12.69 -5.10 -18.06
CA HIS A 197 13.75 -5.41 -19.04
C HIS A 197 13.29 -5.96 -20.42
N ASP A 198 13.22 -7.28 -20.55
CA ASP A 198 12.92 -8.06 -21.76
C ASP A 198 11.47 -8.58 -21.86
N LYS A 199 10.63 -8.33 -20.84
CA LYS A 199 9.31 -8.95 -20.63
C LYS A 199 8.20 -7.92 -20.45
N SER A 200 7.04 -8.27 -20.98
CA SER A 200 5.79 -7.52 -20.82
C SER A 200 4.61 -8.46 -20.60
N GLY A 201 3.71 -8.11 -19.70
CA GLY A 201 2.49 -8.87 -19.42
C GLY A 201 1.34 -7.97 -18.96
N TYR A 202 0.13 -8.52 -18.92
CA TYR A 202 -1.09 -7.83 -18.55
C TYR A 202 -1.73 -8.48 -17.32
N LEU A 203 -2.29 -7.67 -16.43
CA LEU A 203 -3.09 -8.06 -15.28
C LEU A 203 -4.46 -7.37 -15.37
N TYR A 204 -5.55 -8.14 -15.30
CA TYR A 204 -6.90 -7.64 -15.53
C TYR A 204 -7.69 -7.58 -14.20
N LEU A 205 -8.13 -6.40 -13.79
CA LEU A 205 -8.77 -6.14 -12.50
C LEU A 205 -10.25 -5.78 -12.67
N LEU A 206 -11.13 -6.40 -11.87
CA LEU A 206 -12.56 -6.14 -11.84
C LEU A 206 -13.08 -6.11 -10.40
N ASN A 207 -13.65 -4.97 -9.98
CA ASN A 207 -14.13 -4.70 -8.62
C ASN A 207 -13.08 -4.97 -7.51
N GLY A 208 -11.78 -4.83 -7.84
CA GLY A 208 -10.65 -5.13 -6.94
C GLY A 208 -10.17 -6.58 -6.97
N GLU A 209 -10.86 -7.49 -7.65
CA GLU A 209 -10.38 -8.85 -7.89
C GLU A 209 -9.49 -8.89 -9.14
N LEU A 210 -8.35 -9.59 -9.04
CA LEU A 210 -7.52 -9.93 -10.20
C LEU A 210 -8.18 -11.12 -10.92
N ILE A 211 -8.79 -10.87 -12.07
CA ILE A 211 -9.67 -11.84 -12.77
C ILE A 211 -8.95 -12.67 -13.83
N ASP A 212 -7.95 -12.09 -14.51
CA ASP A 212 -7.19 -12.71 -15.59
C ASP A 212 -5.77 -12.09 -15.66
N ALA A 213 -4.83 -12.76 -16.31
CA ALA A 213 -3.48 -12.28 -16.58
C ALA A 213 -2.88 -12.95 -17.83
N GLU A 214 -1.99 -12.27 -18.56
CA GLU A 214 -1.37 -12.80 -19.79
C GLU A 214 0.10 -12.35 -19.90
N THR A 215 1.05 -13.26 -20.15
CA THR A 215 2.46 -12.91 -20.45
C THR A 215 3.13 -13.94 -21.34
N GLY A 216 3.64 -13.52 -22.49
CA GLY A 216 4.22 -14.42 -23.50
C GLY A 216 3.22 -15.51 -23.93
N GLN A 217 3.49 -16.76 -23.55
CA GLN A 217 2.59 -17.91 -23.77
C GLN A 217 1.78 -18.30 -22.52
N LEU A 218 2.04 -17.70 -21.35
CA LEU A 218 1.33 -17.96 -20.11
C LEU A 218 0.02 -17.15 -20.06
N LYS A 219 -1.00 -17.75 -19.42
CA LYS A 219 -2.30 -17.13 -19.14
C LYS A 219 -2.76 -17.40 -17.71
N ASP A 220 -3.85 -16.74 -17.32
CA ASP A 220 -4.59 -16.94 -16.07
C ASP A 220 -3.66 -16.91 -14.83
N LYS A 221 -3.84 -17.84 -13.90
CA LYS A 221 -3.04 -17.98 -12.66
C LYS A 221 -1.53 -18.03 -12.94
N SER A 222 -1.11 -18.77 -13.97
CA SER A 222 0.31 -18.96 -14.30
C SER A 222 0.98 -17.68 -14.79
N ALA A 223 0.26 -16.86 -15.56
CA ALA A 223 0.72 -15.53 -15.93
C ALA A 223 0.76 -14.59 -14.71
N ALA A 224 -0.29 -14.58 -13.89
CA ALA A 224 -0.34 -13.73 -12.71
C ALA A 224 0.82 -14.01 -11.75
N TYR A 225 1.08 -15.28 -11.41
CA TYR A 225 2.20 -15.65 -10.55
C TYR A 225 3.57 -15.26 -11.13
N ASN A 226 3.75 -15.38 -12.45
CA ASN A 226 5.01 -15.02 -13.11
C ASN A 226 5.23 -13.51 -13.15
N ILE A 227 4.24 -12.73 -13.57
CA ILE A 227 4.30 -11.26 -13.60
C ILE A 227 4.57 -10.70 -12.18
N LEU A 228 4.05 -11.37 -11.15
CA LEU A 228 4.21 -10.96 -9.75
C LEU A 228 5.50 -11.46 -9.07
N SER A 229 6.32 -12.29 -9.73
CA SER A 229 7.68 -12.62 -9.28
C SER A 229 8.77 -11.73 -9.89
N TRP A 230 8.41 -10.84 -10.83
CA TRP A 230 9.35 -9.94 -11.50
C TRP A 230 9.88 -8.82 -10.58
N ASP A 231 11.20 -8.67 -10.52
CA ASP A 231 11.85 -7.51 -9.90
C ASP A 231 11.87 -6.30 -10.86
N ASP A 232 11.95 -5.10 -10.28
CA ASP A 232 11.96 -3.77 -10.94
C ASP A 232 10.86 -3.52 -12.00
N ALA A 233 9.74 -4.24 -11.86
CA ALA A 233 8.58 -4.14 -12.74
C ALA A 233 7.92 -2.75 -12.71
N VAL A 234 7.81 -2.12 -13.88
CA VAL A 234 7.12 -0.84 -14.09
C VAL A 234 5.66 -1.10 -14.43
N ILE A 235 4.77 -0.29 -13.85
CA ILE A 235 3.31 -0.40 -13.99
C ILE A 235 2.81 0.71 -14.92
N GLU A 236 2.11 0.33 -15.98
CA GLU A 236 1.32 1.21 -16.85
C GLU A 236 -0.16 0.87 -16.64
N ILE A 237 -1.01 1.87 -16.40
CA ILE A 237 -2.44 1.66 -16.11
C ILE A 237 -3.24 1.93 -17.39
N GLU A 238 -4.03 0.94 -17.79
CA GLU A 238 -4.89 0.98 -18.97
C GLU A 238 -6.37 0.88 -18.57
N LYS A 239 -7.25 1.33 -19.47
CA LYS A 239 -8.71 1.24 -19.29
C LYS A 239 -9.14 -0.22 -19.21
N PRO A 240 -10.23 -0.55 -18.49
CA PRO A 240 -10.64 -1.94 -18.32
C PRO A 240 -10.89 -2.62 -19.67
N SER A 241 -10.15 -3.71 -19.95
CA SER A 241 -10.55 -4.63 -21.00
C SER A 241 -11.97 -5.16 -20.74
N GLY A 242 -12.72 -5.50 -21.79
CA GLY A 242 -14.11 -5.98 -21.66
C GLY A 242 -14.28 -7.35 -20.99
N LYS A 243 -13.22 -7.94 -20.43
CA LYS A 243 -13.21 -9.23 -19.73
C LYS A 243 -14.07 -9.16 -18.46
N LYS A 244 -14.85 -10.22 -18.20
CA LYS A 244 -15.80 -10.30 -17.07
C LYS A 244 -15.68 -11.60 -16.27
N ASP A 245 -15.23 -12.66 -16.93
CA ASP A 245 -14.98 -13.96 -16.29
C ASP A 245 -13.79 -13.85 -15.34
N ASN A 246 -13.98 -14.25 -14.09
CA ASN A 246 -12.85 -14.55 -13.21
C ASN A 246 -12.30 -15.93 -13.62
N LYS A 247 -11.09 -15.96 -14.22
CA LYS A 247 -10.34 -17.19 -14.54
C LYS A 247 -9.36 -17.55 -13.44
N ILE A 248 -8.84 -16.52 -12.75
CA ILE A 248 -7.86 -16.65 -11.67
C ILE A 248 -8.48 -17.20 -10.37
N ASN A 249 -9.74 -16.87 -10.07
CA ASN A 249 -10.56 -17.42 -8.99
C ASN A 249 -9.86 -17.52 -7.62
N GLN A 250 -9.04 -16.52 -7.28
CA GLN A 250 -8.28 -16.45 -6.04
C GLN A 250 -8.23 -15.01 -5.49
N PRO A 251 -8.30 -14.80 -4.16
CA PRO A 251 -8.04 -13.50 -3.58
C PRO A 251 -6.61 -13.03 -3.84
N VAL A 252 -6.43 -11.75 -4.15
CA VAL A 252 -5.13 -11.10 -4.45
C VAL A 252 -4.03 -11.46 -3.46
N VAL A 253 -4.34 -11.51 -2.16
CA VAL A 253 -3.39 -11.86 -1.08
C VAL A 253 -2.80 -13.26 -1.27
N GLN A 254 -3.58 -14.24 -1.74
CA GLN A 254 -3.08 -15.61 -2.01
C GLN A 254 -2.15 -15.62 -3.22
N ILE A 255 -2.50 -14.90 -4.28
CA ILE A 255 -1.72 -14.80 -5.52
C ILE A 255 -0.35 -14.18 -5.24
N LEU A 256 -0.31 -13.09 -4.46
CA LEU A 256 0.92 -12.46 -3.99
C LEU A 256 1.76 -13.42 -3.11
N THR A 257 1.11 -14.25 -2.28
CA THR A 257 1.81 -15.23 -1.43
C THR A 257 2.46 -16.34 -2.26
N GLU A 258 1.81 -16.85 -3.32
CA GLU A 258 2.41 -17.86 -4.19
C GLU A 258 3.50 -17.28 -5.12
N ALA A 259 3.33 -16.05 -5.61
CA ALA A 259 4.36 -15.36 -6.41
C ALA A 259 5.66 -15.15 -5.62
N LEU A 260 5.56 -14.76 -4.34
CA LEU A 260 6.72 -14.65 -3.43
C LEU A 260 7.40 -16.01 -3.23
N LYS A 261 6.64 -17.09 -3.01
CA LYS A 261 7.18 -18.47 -2.89
C LYS A 261 7.85 -18.98 -4.16
N ILE A 262 7.49 -18.46 -5.34
CA ILE A 262 8.16 -18.77 -6.61
C ILE A 262 9.48 -18.01 -6.68
N ARG A 263 9.48 -16.70 -6.42
CA ARG A 263 10.69 -15.88 -6.39
C ARG A 263 11.74 -16.41 -5.40
N ASP A 264 11.32 -16.85 -4.21
CA ASP A 264 12.22 -17.43 -3.20
C ASP A 264 12.84 -18.80 -3.61
N LYS A 265 12.24 -19.51 -4.57
CA LYS A 265 12.79 -20.75 -5.15
C LYS A 265 13.75 -20.48 -6.31
N GLU A 266 13.51 -19.43 -7.07
CA GLU A 266 14.31 -19.02 -8.23
C GLU A 266 15.51 -18.14 -7.84
N ALA A 267 15.49 -17.56 -6.63
CA ALA A 267 16.59 -16.78 -6.09
C ALA A 267 17.91 -17.59 -6.01
N PRO A 268 19.03 -17.09 -6.58
CA PRO A 268 20.31 -17.79 -6.54
C PRO A 268 20.82 -17.89 -5.09
N LYS A 269 21.27 -19.10 -4.70
CA LYS A 269 21.75 -19.42 -3.34
C LYS A 269 22.97 -18.58 -2.93
N LYS A 270 22.73 -17.36 -2.41
CA LYS A 270 23.77 -16.51 -1.81
C LYS A 270 24.45 -17.28 -0.67
N LYS A 271 25.79 -17.32 -0.70
CA LYS A 271 26.60 -18.06 0.30
C LYS A 271 26.28 -17.55 1.71
N LYS A 272 26.18 -18.47 2.68
CA LYS A 272 26.00 -18.11 4.10
C LYS A 272 27.11 -17.15 4.56
N PRO A 273 26.80 -16.05 5.26
CA PRO A 273 27.77 -15.37 6.10
C PRO A 273 28.33 -16.33 7.15
N ALA A 274 29.63 -16.28 7.42
CA ALA A 274 30.23 -17.03 8.51
C ALA A 274 29.89 -16.38 9.87
N ALA A 275 29.71 -17.19 10.91
CA ALA A 275 29.46 -16.72 12.27
C ALA A 275 30.73 -16.09 12.88
N PRO A 276 30.61 -15.15 13.84
CA PRO A 276 31.73 -14.30 14.28
C PRO A 276 32.76 -15.04 15.16
N GLY A 277 34.01 -15.10 14.68
CA GLY A 277 35.19 -15.49 15.46
C GLY A 277 35.80 -14.31 16.24
N LYS A 278 36.16 -14.54 17.50
CA LYS A 278 36.64 -13.51 18.45
C LYS A 278 38.13 -13.16 18.27
N VAL A 279 38.51 -11.95 18.75
CA VAL A 279 39.81 -11.63 19.41
C VAL A 279 41.03 -11.50 18.45
N GLN A 280 42.03 -10.60 18.61
CA GLN A 280 42.40 -9.64 19.68
C GLN A 280 42.98 -8.30 19.13
N LYS A 281 43.54 -7.42 19.99
CA LYS A 281 44.04 -6.05 19.66
C LYS A 281 45.32 -5.70 20.46
N LYS A 282 46.42 -5.31 19.77
CA LYS A 282 47.62 -4.50 20.18
C LYS A 282 48.56 -4.40 18.93
N ILE A 283 49.25 -3.29 18.57
CA ILE A 283 50.30 -2.46 19.25
C ILE A 283 51.62 -3.27 19.41
N ALA A 284 52.79 -2.87 18.88
CA ALA A 284 53.20 -1.72 18.04
C ALA A 284 54.59 -1.97 17.36
N LEU A 285 55.17 -0.92 16.70
CA LEU A 285 56.60 -0.56 16.46
C LEU A 285 57.70 -1.64 16.73
N SER A 286 58.77 -1.80 15.94
CA SER A 286 59.57 -0.78 15.21
C SER A 286 60.56 -1.39 14.17
N ASP A 287 61.30 -0.52 13.45
CA ASP A 287 62.64 -0.72 12.80
C ASP A 287 62.84 -1.79 11.68
N LEU A 288 63.90 -1.76 10.85
CA LEU A 288 64.57 -0.69 10.06
C LEU A 288 65.54 -1.34 9.03
N GLU A 289 65.55 -0.90 7.75
CA GLU A 289 66.63 -1.11 6.74
C GLU A 289 66.99 -2.57 6.29
N ALA A 290 67.57 -2.86 5.11
CA ALA A 290 67.93 -2.09 3.89
C ALA A 290 68.07 -3.01 2.64
N ASP A 291 68.34 -2.38 1.47
CA ASP A 291 69.18 -2.88 0.34
C ASP A 291 68.68 -4.03 -0.60
N THR A 292 68.97 -4.06 -1.93
CA THR A 292 69.53 -3.05 -2.89
C THR A 292 69.06 -3.33 -4.33
N ALA A 293 69.25 -2.36 -5.26
CA ALA A 293 69.59 -2.48 -6.70
C ALA A 293 68.76 -3.41 -7.65
N LEU A 294 68.09 -2.87 -8.70
CA LEU A 294 68.59 -2.64 -10.10
C LEU A 294 68.39 -3.92 -10.99
N GLN A 295 68.07 -3.91 -12.29
CA GLN A 295 68.45 -3.03 -13.41
C GLN A 295 67.54 -3.23 -14.66
N ALA A 296 67.70 -2.36 -15.68
CA ALA A 296 67.40 -2.58 -17.13
C ALA A 296 65.91 -2.52 -17.61
N GLU A 297 65.55 -2.02 -18.81
CA GLU A 297 66.32 -1.36 -19.90
C GLU A 297 65.45 -0.68 -21.01
N ILE A 298 66.12 0.05 -21.94
CA ILE A 298 65.80 0.23 -23.40
C ILE A 298 64.62 1.18 -23.78
N GLU A 299 64.65 2.05 -24.81
CA GLU A 299 65.51 2.33 -26.02
C GLU A 299 65.35 3.84 -26.47
N MET A 300 65.84 4.48 -27.57
CA MET A 300 66.72 4.25 -28.75
C MET A 300 67.22 5.64 -29.31
N ALA A 301 67.91 5.66 -30.48
CA ALA A 301 68.24 6.77 -31.42
C ALA A 301 69.51 7.61 -31.11
N VAL A 302 70.65 7.57 -31.85
CA VAL A 302 70.98 7.72 -33.31
C VAL A 302 70.97 9.20 -33.78
N GLY A 303 72.02 9.79 -34.40
CA GLY A 303 73.42 9.36 -34.64
C GLY A 303 74.19 10.27 -35.67
N GLY A 304 75.53 10.43 -35.54
CA GLY A 304 76.47 11.14 -36.46
C GLY A 304 76.52 12.69 -36.37
N ASP A 305 77.61 13.41 -36.69
CA ASP A 305 79.01 13.04 -37.02
C ASP A 305 80.02 14.23 -36.89
N ILE A 306 81.30 13.92 -36.61
CA ILE A 306 82.59 14.62 -36.94
C ILE A 306 82.78 16.11 -36.47
N GLU A 307 83.64 16.47 -35.49
CA GLU A 307 85.14 16.60 -35.44
C GLU A 307 85.76 17.88 -36.09
N PRO A 308 87.05 18.30 -35.84
CA PRO A 308 88.15 17.68 -35.08
C PRO A 308 88.92 18.61 -34.08
N VAL A 309 89.98 18.10 -33.40
CA VAL A 309 91.32 18.75 -33.17
C VAL A 309 92.29 17.79 -32.43
N GLU A 310 93.61 17.94 -32.63
CA GLU A 310 94.66 16.95 -32.29
C GLU A 310 95.35 17.06 -30.90
N LYS A 311 95.61 15.90 -30.25
CA LYS A 311 96.92 15.31 -29.77
C LYS A 311 97.88 16.15 -28.85
N VAL A 312 98.82 15.69 -27.97
CA VAL A 312 99.43 14.40 -27.46
C VAL A 312 100.59 14.77 -26.45
N PRO A 313 101.17 13.95 -25.51
CA PRO A 313 100.71 12.80 -24.69
C PRO A 313 101.21 12.82 -23.18
N MET A 314 101.33 11.61 -22.58
CA MET A 314 101.81 11.11 -21.25
C MET A 314 103.33 11.33 -20.90
N PRO A 315 103.94 10.90 -19.73
CA PRO A 315 103.54 9.81 -18.78
C PRO A 315 103.82 9.86 -17.24
N GLU A 316 103.06 9.01 -16.51
CA GLU A 316 103.26 8.23 -15.25
C GLU A 316 104.29 8.65 -14.13
N LYS A 317 104.05 8.49 -12.80
CA LYS A 317 103.78 7.22 -12.06
C LYS A 317 103.21 7.36 -10.63
N LYS A 318 102.34 6.40 -10.26
CA LYS A 318 102.01 5.82 -8.92
C LYS A 318 102.03 6.72 -7.65
N ARG A 319 100.86 7.23 -7.23
CA ARG A 319 100.52 7.49 -5.79
C ARG A 319 99.00 7.60 -5.48
N LEU A 320 98.17 6.77 -6.11
CA LEU A 320 96.73 7.01 -6.31
C LEU A 320 95.77 6.03 -5.57
N LEU A 321 95.93 5.79 -4.26
CA LEU A 321 94.98 4.93 -3.50
C LEU A 321 94.53 5.45 -2.12
N MET A 322 95.19 6.45 -1.53
CA MET A 322 94.77 7.02 -0.23
C MET A 322 93.99 8.34 -0.33
N ILE A 323 94.02 9.01 -1.48
CA ILE A 323 93.43 10.35 -1.66
C ILE A 323 91.96 10.26 -2.11
N THR A 324 91.60 9.24 -2.90
CA THR A 324 90.23 9.02 -3.41
C THR A 324 89.21 8.75 -2.30
N ALA A 325 89.58 7.96 -1.28
CA ALA A 325 88.70 7.66 -0.15
C ALA A 325 88.37 8.90 0.71
N MET A 326 89.38 9.72 1.04
CA MET A 326 89.16 10.95 1.80
C MET A 326 88.43 12.02 0.98
N ALA A 327 88.68 12.10 -0.33
CA ALA A 327 87.92 12.97 -1.22
C ALA A 327 86.42 12.60 -1.26
N LEU A 328 86.09 11.31 -1.31
CA LEU A 328 84.70 10.85 -1.30
C LEU A 328 83.98 11.22 0.02
N VAL A 329 84.64 11.03 1.17
CA VAL A 329 84.10 11.42 2.49
C VAL A 329 83.98 12.94 2.64
N ALA A 330 84.95 13.71 2.12
CA ALA A 330 84.84 15.17 2.11
C ALA A 330 83.67 15.65 1.23
N VAL A 331 83.44 15.01 0.07
CA VAL A 331 82.31 15.31 -0.82
C VAL A 331 80.98 14.90 -0.20
N THR A 332 80.87 13.76 0.49
CA THR A 332 79.61 13.41 1.18
C THR A 332 79.34 14.27 2.41
N ILE A 333 80.37 14.71 3.15
CA ILE A 333 80.21 15.69 4.23
C ILE A 333 79.83 17.07 3.68
N LEU A 334 80.37 17.50 2.53
CA LEU A 334 79.94 18.73 1.85
C LEU A 334 78.53 18.60 1.25
N ALA A 335 78.15 17.44 0.71
CA ALA A 335 76.78 17.19 0.23
C ALA A 335 75.78 17.17 1.39
N LEU A 336 76.10 16.49 2.49
CA LEU A 336 75.26 16.48 3.70
C LEU A 336 75.20 17.88 4.32
N GLY A 337 76.33 18.60 4.39
CA GLY A 337 76.42 19.98 4.88
C GLY A 337 75.64 20.98 4.02
N THR A 338 75.67 20.85 2.69
CA THR A 338 74.85 21.69 1.79
C THR A 338 73.38 21.32 1.83
N VAL A 339 73.01 20.04 1.92
CA VAL A 339 71.62 19.60 2.14
C VAL A 339 71.09 20.07 3.50
N LEU A 340 71.90 20.02 4.56
CA LEU A 340 71.56 20.56 5.88
C LEU A 340 71.44 22.08 5.85
N SER A 341 72.36 22.79 5.17
CA SER A 341 72.31 24.25 5.01
C SER A 341 71.08 24.69 4.20
N LEU A 342 70.76 24.01 3.11
CA LEU A 342 69.54 24.24 2.31
C LEU A 342 68.27 23.95 3.12
N ARG A 343 68.24 22.86 3.92
CA ARG A 343 67.15 22.59 4.88
C ARG A 343 67.03 23.69 5.93
N PHE A 344 68.14 24.21 6.44
CA PHE A 344 68.18 25.26 7.46
C PHE A 344 67.73 26.63 6.91
N LEU A 345 68.14 26.96 5.69
CA LEU A 345 67.68 28.15 4.94
C LEU A 345 66.18 28.05 4.61
N LYS A 346 65.71 26.89 4.11
CA LYS A 346 64.27 26.66 3.87
C LYS A 346 63.46 26.76 5.16
N SER A 347 63.95 26.19 6.27
CA SER A 347 63.32 26.28 7.59
C SER A 347 63.25 27.72 8.11
N ARG A 348 64.29 28.54 7.90
CA ARG A 348 64.25 29.99 8.19
C ARG A 348 63.20 30.74 7.35
N GLY A 349 63.04 30.40 6.07
CA GLY A 349 61.96 30.94 5.24
C GLY A 349 60.57 30.66 5.82
N ILE A 350 60.28 29.38 6.08
CA ILE A 350 59.00 28.91 6.64
C ILE A 350 58.74 29.53 8.03
N LYS A 351 59.77 29.70 8.87
CA LYS A 351 59.66 30.41 10.16
C LYS A 351 59.20 31.86 9.98
N ASN A 352 59.81 32.59 9.03
CA ASN A 352 59.49 33.99 8.81
C ASN A 352 58.08 34.15 8.22
N GLU A 353 57.69 33.26 7.31
CA GLU A 353 56.34 33.18 6.76
C GLU A 353 55.30 32.92 7.86
N TYR A 354 55.51 31.90 8.71
CA TYR A 354 54.68 31.60 9.88
C TYR A 354 54.52 32.80 10.81
N ASN A 355 55.63 33.48 11.15
CA ASN A 355 55.60 34.67 12.00
C ASN A 355 54.82 35.83 11.35
N SER A 356 54.96 36.05 10.04
CA SER A 356 54.18 37.07 9.32
C SER A 356 52.68 36.75 9.29
N ILE A 357 52.33 35.47 9.22
CA ILE A 357 50.95 34.99 9.28
C ILE A 357 50.37 35.17 10.69
N LEU A 358 51.13 34.91 11.75
CA LEU A 358 50.69 35.18 13.13
C LEU A 358 50.33 36.66 13.33
N LEU A 359 51.21 37.57 12.91
CA LEU A 359 50.96 39.02 12.96
C LEU A 359 49.73 39.42 12.12
N GLY A 360 49.52 38.77 10.97
CA GLY A 360 48.34 39.00 10.12
C GLY A 360 47.03 38.54 10.78
N ILE A 361 47.01 37.36 11.42
CA ILE A 361 45.79 36.85 12.08
C ILE A 361 45.48 37.54 13.41
N GLU A 362 46.44 38.22 14.06
CA GLU A 362 46.16 39.05 15.24
C GLU A 362 45.25 40.23 14.90
N HIS A 363 45.53 40.93 13.79
CA HIS A 363 44.75 42.07 13.31
C HIS A 363 43.39 41.70 12.69
N GLN A 364 43.20 40.43 12.31
CA GLN A 364 41.95 39.93 11.75
C GLN A 364 40.88 39.80 12.85
N GLN A 365 39.63 40.19 12.57
CA GLN A 365 38.53 40.07 13.54
C GLN A 365 37.79 38.73 13.45
N GLU A 366 37.56 38.21 12.23
CA GLU A 366 36.79 36.97 12.07
C GLU A 366 37.61 35.69 12.28
N LEU A 367 37.22 34.85 13.25
CA LEU A 367 37.85 33.56 13.54
C LEU A 367 37.92 32.64 12.29
N LYS A 368 36.88 32.63 11.45
CA LYS A 368 36.83 31.86 10.19
C LYS A 368 37.95 32.24 9.23
N GLN A 369 38.26 33.53 9.13
CA GLN A 369 39.34 34.02 8.26
C GLN A 369 40.71 33.63 8.83
N LYS A 370 40.89 33.66 10.16
CA LYS A 370 42.11 33.13 10.83
C LYS A 370 42.30 31.64 10.56
N ILE A 371 41.24 30.83 10.63
CA ILE A 371 41.28 29.40 10.30
C ILE A 371 41.70 29.20 8.85
N THR A 372 41.10 29.91 7.89
CA THR A 372 41.43 29.80 6.46
C THR A 372 42.92 30.10 6.19
N ILE A 373 43.45 31.16 6.80
CA ILE A 373 44.86 31.56 6.66
C ILE A 373 45.80 30.48 7.22
N LEU A 374 45.52 29.96 8.43
CA LEU A 374 46.33 28.90 9.03
C LEU A 374 46.22 27.56 8.27
N GLN A 375 45.02 27.20 7.79
CA GLN A 375 44.77 25.99 7.01
C GLN A 375 45.59 26.00 5.70
N ASN A 376 45.64 27.14 5.01
CA ASN A 376 46.44 27.31 3.80
C ASN A 376 47.94 27.13 4.08
N PHE A 377 48.45 27.66 5.21
CA PHE A 377 49.84 27.49 5.62
C PHE A 377 50.18 26.04 5.99
N VAL A 378 49.30 25.35 6.73
CA VAL A 378 49.46 23.92 7.04
C VAL A 378 49.54 23.09 5.75
N ASN A 379 48.61 23.33 4.81
CA ASN A 379 48.56 22.63 3.53
C ASN A 379 49.83 22.89 2.67
N ALA A 380 50.38 24.10 2.70
CA ALA A 380 51.60 24.45 1.97
C ALA A 380 52.88 23.83 2.57
N HIS A 381 52.93 23.64 3.89
CA HIS A 381 54.15 23.29 4.62
C HIS A 381 54.06 22.03 5.50
N MET A 382 53.18 21.08 5.13
CA MET A 382 52.79 19.88 5.91
C MET A 382 53.92 19.10 6.62
N GLN A 383 55.15 19.11 6.10
CA GLN A 383 56.30 18.41 6.68
C GLN A 383 57.16 19.27 7.64
N SER A 384 56.67 20.44 8.06
CA SER A 384 57.43 21.39 8.89
C SER A 384 56.96 21.45 10.35
N GLU A 385 57.89 21.75 11.25
CA GLU A 385 57.59 22.03 12.67
C GLU A 385 56.60 23.21 12.84
N TYR A 386 56.63 24.16 11.90
CA TYR A 386 55.73 25.32 11.90
C TYR A 386 54.32 24.97 11.43
N ALA A 387 54.14 23.98 10.53
CA ALA A 387 52.82 23.45 10.22
C ALA A 387 52.20 22.80 11.46
N ARG A 388 52.93 22.00 12.24
CA ARG A 388 52.42 21.45 13.52
C ARG A 388 52.00 22.55 14.51
N LYS A 389 52.75 23.65 14.61
CA LYS A 389 52.38 24.81 15.45
C LYS A 389 51.19 25.59 14.88
N ALA A 390 51.02 25.62 13.57
CA ALA A 390 49.85 26.17 12.91
C ALA A 390 48.61 25.28 13.13
N GLU A 391 48.75 23.94 13.12
CA GLU A 391 47.70 22.98 13.49
C GLU A 391 47.27 23.14 14.96
N GLU A 392 48.23 23.26 15.88
CA GLU A 392 47.98 23.52 17.30
C GLU A 392 47.18 24.83 17.50
N LYS A 393 47.57 25.92 16.81
CA LYS A 393 46.87 27.21 16.86
C LYS A 393 45.52 27.20 16.12
N LEU A 394 45.42 26.47 15.02
CA LEU A 394 44.19 26.28 14.24
C LEU A 394 43.15 25.51 15.06
N LYS A 395 43.57 24.48 15.82
CA LYS A 395 42.71 23.77 16.77
C LYS A 395 42.20 24.68 17.89
N GLU A 396 43.07 25.52 18.47
CA GLU A 396 42.66 26.51 19.48
C GLU A 396 41.56 27.46 18.93
N ILE A 397 41.76 28.01 17.74
CA ILE A 397 40.82 28.94 17.11
C ILE A 397 39.52 28.22 16.67
N GLN A 398 39.60 26.95 16.27
CA GLN A 398 38.42 26.11 15.99
C GLN A 398 37.58 25.88 17.25
N THR A 399 38.20 25.59 18.40
CA THR A 399 37.50 25.47 19.69
C THR A 399 36.82 26.79 20.08
N LEU A 400 37.49 27.94 19.92
CA LEU A 400 36.88 29.25 20.19
C LEU A 400 35.69 29.55 19.27
N LEU A 401 35.75 29.12 18.00
CA LEU A 401 34.63 29.26 17.07
C LEU A 401 33.48 28.28 17.41
N GLU A 402 33.77 27.06 17.84
CA GLU A 402 32.78 26.10 18.35
C GLU A 402 32.07 26.66 19.59
N GLU A 403 32.81 27.22 20.55
CA GLU A 403 32.24 27.85 21.76
C GLU A 403 31.39 29.09 21.43
N GLN A 404 31.85 29.95 20.50
CA GLN A 404 31.06 31.09 20.01
C GLN A 404 29.75 30.63 19.37
N ASP A 405 29.80 29.64 18.47
CA ASP A 405 28.63 29.13 17.78
C ASP A 405 27.70 28.37 18.74
N PHE A 406 28.21 27.55 19.67
CA PHE A 406 27.42 26.91 20.74
C PHE A 406 26.61 27.94 21.53
N ASN A 407 27.24 29.06 21.92
CA ASN A 407 26.55 30.16 22.59
C ASN A 407 25.51 30.87 21.71
N ILE A 408 25.60 30.80 20.38
CA ILE A 408 24.55 31.29 19.46
C ILE A 408 23.41 30.27 19.36
N PHE A 409 23.71 28.98 19.18
CA PHE A 409 22.73 27.89 19.14
C PHE A 409 21.89 27.84 20.42
N MET A 410 22.52 27.95 21.60
CA MET A 410 21.86 28.08 22.90
C MET A 410 20.87 29.26 22.93
N ARG A 411 21.33 30.49 22.64
CA ARG A 411 20.48 31.69 22.66
C ARG A 411 19.34 31.66 21.63
N ASN A 412 19.51 30.97 20.51
CA ASN A 412 18.45 30.81 19.51
C ASN A 412 17.41 29.78 19.96
N ALA A 413 17.85 28.65 20.54
CA ALA A 413 16.94 27.66 21.10
C ALA A 413 16.16 28.21 22.30
N ASP A 414 16.82 28.89 23.25
CA ASP A 414 16.15 29.43 24.44
C ASP A 414 15.06 30.47 24.10
N LYS A 415 15.22 31.26 23.02
CA LYS A 415 14.16 32.14 22.49
C LYS A 415 12.94 31.37 21.97
N LEU A 416 13.18 30.25 21.28
CA LEU A 416 12.13 29.37 20.76
C LEU A 416 11.41 28.65 21.90
N LEU A 417 12.13 28.24 22.96
CA LEU A 417 11.55 27.67 24.17
C LEU A 417 10.66 28.66 24.92
N ALA A 418 11.09 29.92 25.09
CA ALA A 418 10.24 30.98 25.65
C ALA A 418 8.98 31.24 24.80
N SER A 419 9.09 31.05 23.49
CA SER A 419 7.98 31.15 22.52
C SER A 419 7.14 29.86 22.41
N HIS A 420 7.41 28.84 23.23
CA HIS A 420 6.77 27.51 23.21
C HIS A 420 6.93 26.75 21.88
N GLU A 421 7.89 27.14 21.03
CA GLU A 421 8.19 26.54 19.73
C GLU A 421 9.14 25.33 19.86
N TYR A 422 8.76 24.37 20.72
CA TYR A 422 9.61 23.26 21.16
C TYR A 422 10.22 22.45 20.00
N GLY A 423 9.45 22.18 18.94
CA GLY A 423 9.95 21.49 17.75
C GLY A 423 11.14 22.20 17.09
N LYS A 424 11.01 23.51 16.85
CA LYS A 424 12.08 24.35 16.28
C LYS A 424 13.27 24.47 17.22
N ALA A 425 13.06 24.54 18.54
CA ALA A 425 14.15 24.52 19.51
C ALA A 425 14.96 23.20 19.43
N ALA A 426 14.29 22.06 19.25
CA ALA A 426 14.94 20.78 19.00
C ALA A 426 15.63 20.72 17.61
N ASP A 427 15.10 21.39 16.59
CA ASP A 427 15.75 21.50 15.27
C ASP A 427 17.10 22.24 15.37
N VAL A 428 17.12 23.40 16.06
CA VAL A 428 18.33 24.20 16.31
C VAL A 428 19.40 23.38 17.05
N TYR A 429 19.01 22.59 18.05
CA TYR A 429 19.95 21.69 18.73
C TYR A 429 20.42 20.51 17.88
N ARG A 430 19.59 19.99 16.97
CA ARG A 430 20.00 18.94 16.01
C ARG A 430 20.93 19.48 14.91
N GLU A 431 20.76 20.73 14.47
CA GLU A 431 21.70 21.40 13.58
C GLU A 431 23.09 21.51 14.21
N TYR A 432 23.18 21.90 15.50
CA TYR A 432 24.45 21.91 16.23
C TYR A 432 25.14 20.54 16.24
N LEU A 433 24.40 19.46 16.54
CA LEU A 433 24.95 18.09 16.56
C LEU A 433 25.44 17.63 15.18
N ASN A 434 24.74 18.02 14.11
CA ASN A 434 25.16 17.71 12.73
C ASN A 434 26.43 18.48 12.34
N LYS A 435 26.58 19.72 12.82
CA LYS A 435 27.72 20.59 12.52
C LYS A 435 28.96 20.27 13.37
N TYR A 436 28.78 19.86 14.62
CA TYR A 436 29.85 19.52 15.56
C TYR A 436 29.64 18.13 16.21
N PRO A 437 29.72 17.03 15.43
CA PRO A 437 29.42 15.68 15.93
C PRO A 437 30.43 15.12 16.95
N GLN A 438 31.56 15.81 17.18
CA GLN A 438 32.61 15.47 18.15
C GLN A 438 32.83 16.58 19.20
N SER A 439 31.92 17.55 19.30
CA SER A 439 32.00 18.68 20.24
C SER A 439 31.95 18.23 21.70
N ILE A 440 32.65 18.93 22.61
CA ILE A 440 32.55 18.67 24.05
C ILE A 440 31.13 18.89 24.61
N HIS A 441 30.31 19.70 23.93
CA HIS A 441 28.94 20.02 24.33
C HIS A 441 27.90 18.96 23.90
N VAL A 442 28.29 17.92 23.14
CA VAL A 442 27.36 16.95 22.52
C VAL A 442 26.37 16.34 23.53
N ASP A 443 26.84 15.90 24.71
CA ASP A 443 25.96 15.26 25.71
C ASP A 443 25.13 16.27 26.52
N THR A 444 25.51 17.54 26.53
CA THR A 444 24.67 18.63 27.05
C THR A 444 23.56 18.97 26.06
N VAL A 445 23.86 19.00 24.76
CA VAL A 445 22.88 19.22 23.69
C VAL A 445 21.90 18.05 23.57
N LYS A 446 22.35 16.80 23.65
CA LYS A 446 21.47 15.62 23.74
C LYS A 446 20.49 15.72 24.91
N ARG A 447 20.97 16.04 26.12
CA ARG A 447 20.12 16.21 27.31
C ARG A 447 19.10 17.35 27.14
N LYS A 448 19.47 18.45 26.48
CA LYS A 448 18.52 19.51 26.09
C LYS A 448 17.46 18.99 25.11
N ILE A 449 17.82 18.22 24.08
CA ILE A 449 16.86 17.61 23.15
C ILE A 449 15.90 16.65 23.88
N THR A 450 16.40 15.79 24.77
CA THR A 450 15.55 14.89 25.59
C THR A 450 14.56 15.68 26.45
N ALA A 451 15.03 16.72 27.16
CA ALA A 451 14.17 17.59 27.96
C ALA A 451 13.08 18.27 27.11
N ILE A 452 13.42 18.71 25.88
CA ILE A 452 12.47 19.31 24.94
C ILE A 452 11.46 18.28 24.43
N SER A 453 11.87 17.02 24.24
CA SER A 453 10.99 15.94 23.81
C SER A 453 9.80 15.76 24.77
N HIS A 454 9.99 15.93 26.08
CA HIS A 454 8.90 15.85 27.05
C HIS A 454 7.87 16.99 26.91
N TYR A 455 8.27 18.19 26.50
CA TYR A 455 7.33 19.29 26.23
C TYR A 455 6.59 19.12 24.89
N ILE A 456 7.23 18.50 23.89
CA ILE A 456 6.58 18.10 22.63
C ILE A 456 5.54 17.00 22.91
N ASP A 457 5.90 16.01 23.71
CA ASP A 457 5.06 14.89 24.15
C ASP A 457 3.84 15.37 24.97
N ASP A 458 4.06 16.25 25.97
CA ASP A 458 3.00 16.93 26.70
C ASP A 458 2.04 17.67 25.75
N GLY A 459 2.56 18.45 24.80
CA GLY A 459 1.73 19.22 23.85
C GLY A 459 0.97 18.37 22.84
N ASP A 460 1.57 17.28 22.34
CA ASP A 460 0.90 16.33 21.45
C ASP A 460 -0.20 15.54 22.18
N TYR A 461 0.02 15.16 23.44
CA TYR A 461 -1.00 14.51 24.27
C TYR A 461 -2.17 15.47 24.56
N ASP A 462 -1.88 16.73 24.88
CA ASP A 462 -2.88 17.77 25.10
C ASP A 462 -3.76 18.00 23.86
N ALA A 463 -3.17 17.94 22.67
CA ALA A 463 -3.90 18.00 21.40
C ALA A 463 -4.73 16.73 21.12
N LEU A 464 -4.17 15.56 21.40
CA LEU A 464 -4.84 14.26 21.26
C LEU A 464 -6.09 14.18 22.14
N VAL A 465 -5.99 14.56 23.41
CA VAL A 465 -7.13 14.58 24.35
C VAL A 465 -8.21 15.58 23.88
N LYS A 466 -7.83 16.75 23.37
CA LYS A 466 -8.77 17.73 22.81
C LYS A 466 -9.42 17.30 21.49
N SER A 467 -8.86 16.30 20.80
CA SER A 467 -9.44 15.68 19.60
C SER A 467 -10.35 14.48 19.88
N ALA A 468 -10.51 14.09 21.15
CA ALA A 468 -11.16 12.84 21.55
C ALA A 468 -12.70 12.80 21.38
N ASP A 469 -13.33 13.84 20.82
CA ASP A 469 -14.78 13.87 20.56
C ASP A 469 -15.18 13.27 19.18
N GLY A 470 -14.20 12.85 18.36
CA GLY A 470 -14.42 12.24 17.03
C GLY A 470 -14.93 10.79 17.03
N ASP A 471 -15.05 10.18 15.86
CA ASP A 471 -15.49 8.77 15.72
C ASP A 471 -14.52 7.81 16.42
N THR A 472 -15.04 6.69 16.94
CA THR A 472 -14.25 5.67 17.65
C THR A 472 -13.02 5.23 16.85
N ASN A 473 -13.12 5.07 15.52
CA ASN A 473 -12.01 4.62 14.68
C ASN A 473 -10.95 5.71 14.48
N GLU A 474 -11.37 6.97 14.29
CA GLU A 474 -10.48 8.13 14.15
C GLU A 474 -9.71 8.39 15.45
N ARG A 475 -10.38 8.24 16.60
CA ARG A 475 -9.76 8.28 17.92
C ARG A 475 -8.69 7.21 18.05
N ILE A 476 -9.02 5.94 17.81
CA ILE A 476 -8.06 4.82 17.90
C ILE A 476 -6.83 5.07 17.01
N TYR A 477 -7.04 5.49 15.76
CA TYR A 477 -5.95 5.84 14.85
C TYR A 477 -5.05 6.96 15.41
N SER A 478 -5.66 8.01 15.98
CA SER A 478 -4.93 9.13 16.57
C SER A 478 -4.09 8.72 17.78
N TYR A 479 -4.61 7.87 18.67
CA TYR A 479 -3.85 7.30 19.79
C TYR A 479 -2.67 6.42 19.31
N PHE A 480 -2.84 5.62 18.24
CA PHE A 480 -1.73 4.85 17.66
C PHE A 480 -0.67 5.73 17.00
N GLN A 481 -1.05 6.82 16.30
CA GLN A 481 -0.08 7.76 15.73
C GLN A 481 0.71 8.49 16.82
N TYR A 482 0.06 8.86 17.93
CA TYR A 482 0.76 9.38 19.11
C TYR A 482 1.79 8.37 19.65
N LEU A 483 1.40 7.10 19.89
CA LEU A 483 2.35 6.08 20.39
C LEU A 483 3.52 5.80 19.42
N LYS A 484 3.28 5.94 18.12
CA LYS A 484 4.33 5.84 17.09
C LYS A 484 5.27 7.04 17.09
N LYS A 485 4.78 8.24 17.43
CA LYS A 485 5.56 9.48 17.55
C LYS A 485 6.37 9.51 18.84
N HIS A 486 5.79 9.01 19.94
CA HIS A 486 6.33 9.03 21.30
C HIS A 486 6.46 7.62 21.90
N PRO A 487 7.33 6.75 21.34
CA PRO A 487 7.46 5.36 21.79
C PRO A 487 8.03 5.23 23.21
N GLU A 488 8.72 6.25 23.72
CA GLU A 488 9.19 6.37 25.10
C GLU A 488 8.60 7.61 25.80
N GLY A 489 7.41 8.05 25.35
CA GLY A 489 6.69 9.19 25.90
C GLY A 489 6.17 8.95 27.32
N LYS A 490 6.03 10.05 28.07
CA LYS A 490 5.53 10.13 29.45
C LYS A 490 4.08 9.62 29.57
N HIS A 491 3.21 9.98 28.63
CA HIS A 491 1.79 9.53 28.65
C HIS A 491 1.56 8.23 27.88
N ARG A 492 2.63 7.51 27.51
CA ARG A 492 2.55 6.22 26.79
C ARG A 492 1.60 5.24 27.50
N ASP A 493 1.70 5.12 28.82
CA ASP A 493 0.90 4.14 29.58
C ASP A 493 -0.55 4.59 29.77
N GLU A 494 -0.81 5.90 29.86
CA GLU A 494 -2.17 6.45 29.84
C GLU A 494 -2.85 6.20 28.49
N VAL A 495 -2.16 6.45 27.37
CA VAL A 495 -2.69 6.18 26.03
C VAL A 495 -2.88 4.68 25.79
N ASN A 496 -1.94 3.82 26.19
CA ASN A 496 -2.12 2.37 26.09
C ASN A 496 -3.34 1.88 26.89
N LYS A 497 -3.60 2.47 28.06
CA LYS A 497 -4.81 2.18 28.84
C LYS A 497 -6.07 2.60 28.09
N VAL A 498 -6.13 3.81 27.55
CA VAL A 498 -7.30 4.28 26.76
C VAL A 498 -7.55 3.40 25.54
N ILE A 499 -6.50 2.97 24.81
CA ILE A 499 -6.62 1.99 23.72
C ILE A 499 -7.17 0.65 24.24
N ALA A 500 -6.69 0.15 25.39
CA ALA A 500 -7.16 -1.10 25.98
C ALA A 500 -8.63 -1.04 26.44
N ASP A 501 -9.07 0.10 26.98
CA ASP A 501 -10.46 0.32 27.39
C ASP A 501 -11.40 0.40 26.17
N MET A 502 -11.04 1.14 25.10
CA MET A 502 -11.80 1.14 23.84
C MET A 502 -11.82 -0.25 23.18
N ALA A 503 -10.70 -0.97 23.20
CA ALA A 503 -10.64 -2.36 22.73
C ALA A 503 -11.56 -3.29 23.52
N ALA A 504 -11.77 -3.01 24.82
CA ALA A 504 -12.62 -3.81 25.68
C ALA A 504 -14.10 -3.66 25.33
N GLU A 505 -14.56 -2.46 24.95
CA GLU A 505 -15.92 -2.22 24.46
C GLU A 505 -16.13 -2.82 23.07
N TYR A 506 -15.24 -2.52 22.12
CA TYR A 506 -15.35 -3.02 20.75
C TYR A 506 -15.29 -4.55 20.68
N TYR A 507 -14.48 -5.20 21.53
CA TYR A 507 -14.48 -6.65 21.68
C TYR A 507 -15.87 -7.21 22.06
N HIS A 508 -16.62 -6.56 22.95
CA HIS A 508 -17.97 -7.04 23.31
C HIS A 508 -18.95 -6.92 22.14
N PHE A 509 -18.87 -5.83 21.37
CA PHE A 509 -19.63 -5.68 20.13
C PHE A 509 -19.27 -6.77 19.10
N ILE A 510 -17.98 -6.96 18.83
CA ILE A 510 -17.50 -7.98 17.89
C ILE A 510 -17.90 -9.38 18.34
N LYS A 511 -17.76 -9.73 19.63
CA LYS A 511 -18.16 -11.04 20.16
C LYS A 511 -19.65 -11.33 19.94
N LYS A 512 -20.52 -10.33 20.08
CA LYS A 512 -21.95 -10.43 19.78
C LYS A 512 -22.20 -10.64 18.28
N GLU A 513 -21.54 -9.88 17.41
CA GLU A 513 -21.69 -10.02 15.95
C GLU A 513 -21.09 -11.33 15.40
N LEU A 514 -20.02 -11.85 16.03
CA LEU A 514 -19.42 -13.16 15.71
C LEU A 514 -20.37 -14.32 16.05
N THR A 515 -21.08 -14.25 17.19
CA THR A 515 -22.18 -15.19 17.47
C THR A 515 -23.29 -15.08 16.42
N VAL A 516 -23.66 -13.88 15.99
CA VAL A 516 -24.74 -13.68 15.00
C VAL A 516 -24.35 -14.19 13.60
N CYS A 517 -23.10 -14.03 13.15
CA CYS A 517 -22.67 -14.58 11.86
C CYS A 517 -22.46 -16.10 11.93
N GLY A 518 -21.90 -16.61 13.04
CA GLY A 518 -21.68 -18.06 13.23
C GLY A 518 -22.97 -18.86 13.24
N THR A 519 -23.99 -18.41 13.98
CA THR A 519 -25.34 -19.02 14.00
C THR A 519 -26.08 -18.91 12.65
N ARG A 520 -25.55 -18.14 11.69
CA ARG A 520 -26.10 -17.97 10.32
C ARG A 520 -25.23 -18.62 9.24
N GLU A 521 -24.11 -19.24 9.61
CA GLU A 521 -23.11 -19.78 8.67
C GLU A 521 -22.57 -18.75 7.66
N ASP A 522 -22.59 -17.48 8.08
CA ASP A 522 -22.03 -16.30 7.39
C ASP A 522 -20.54 -16.18 7.74
N TRP A 523 -19.80 -17.25 7.43
CA TRP A 523 -18.38 -17.40 7.77
C TRP A 523 -17.52 -16.32 7.10
N GLU A 524 -17.91 -15.87 5.91
CA GLU A 524 -17.34 -14.73 5.21
C GLU A 524 -17.37 -13.45 6.07
N LYS A 525 -18.52 -13.07 6.63
CA LYS A 525 -18.62 -11.94 7.55
C LYS A 525 -17.88 -12.19 8.86
N CYS A 526 -17.90 -13.43 9.39
CA CYS A 526 -17.15 -13.77 10.60
C CYS A 526 -15.64 -13.52 10.42
N VAL A 527 -15.06 -13.94 9.30
CA VAL A 527 -13.64 -13.71 8.99
C VAL A 527 -13.34 -12.21 8.88
N GLN A 528 -14.19 -11.42 8.21
CA GLN A 528 -14.03 -9.96 8.10
C GLN A 528 -14.06 -9.25 9.46
N LEU A 529 -14.98 -9.62 10.35
CA LEU A 529 -15.08 -9.06 11.71
C LEU A 529 -13.82 -9.40 12.53
N CYS A 530 -13.32 -10.63 12.41
CA CYS A 530 -12.06 -11.03 13.04
C CYS A 530 -10.85 -10.28 12.48
N ASP A 531 -10.68 -10.20 11.16
CA ASP A 531 -9.56 -9.50 10.52
C ASP A 531 -9.55 -8.01 10.93
N THR A 532 -10.71 -7.36 10.93
CA THR A 532 -10.86 -5.96 11.37
C THR A 532 -10.36 -5.78 12.81
N PHE A 533 -10.80 -6.63 13.76
CA PHE A 533 -10.35 -6.54 15.15
C PHE A 533 -8.84 -6.80 15.28
N ILE A 534 -8.29 -7.77 14.54
CA ILE A 534 -6.86 -8.13 14.61
C ILE A 534 -5.97 -7.04 14.00
N ILE A 535 -6.41 -6.36 12.95
CA ILE A 535 -5.69 -5.23 12.32
C ILE A 535 -5.68 -4.01 13.24
N VAL A 536 -6.82 -3.70 13.90
CA VAL A 536 -6.94 -2.54 14.78
C VAL A 536 -6.30 -2.78 16.16
N TYR A 537 -6.26 -4.02 16.64
CA TYR A 537 -5.76 -4.37 17.98
C TYR A 537 -4.76 -5.56 17.97
N PRO A 538 -3.64 -5.48 17.24
CA PRO A 538 -2.76 -6.63 16.97
C PRO A 538 -2.17 -7.28 18.24
N ASP A 539 -1.77 -6.45 19.20
CA ASP A 539 -1.09 -6.81 20.45
C ASP A 539 -2.02 -6.98 21.65
N ASN A 540 -3.34 -6.74 21.48
CA ASN A 540 -4.29 -6.88 22.57
C ASN A 540 -4.45 -8.36 22.95
N GLN A 541 -4.43 -8.68 24.25
CA GLN A 541 -4.54 -10.06 24.74
C GLN A 541 -5.79 -10.80 24.20
N ARG A 542 -6.90 -10.08 23.98
CA ARG A 542 -8.16 -10.64 23.44
C ARG A 542 -8.06 -11.00 21.96
N ALA A 543 -7.11 -10.44 21.21
CA ALA A 543 -6.89 -10.78 19.81
C ALA A 543 -6.53 -12.27 19.63
N ASN A 544 -5.98 -12.95 20.65
CA ASN A 544 -5.70 -14.39 20.60
C ASN A 544 -6.97 -15.25 20.58
N GLU A 545 -8.06 -14.81 21.20
CA GLU A 545 -9.38 -15.48 21.09
C GLU A 545 -9.97 -15.25 19.70
N ILE A 546 -9.89 -14.01 19.20
CA ILE A 546 -10.38 -13.63 17.87
C ILE A 546 -9.61 -14.36 16.76
N LYS A 547 -8.28 -14.53 16.89
CA LYS A 547 -7.43 -15.32 15.98
C LYS A 547 -7.86 -16.81 15.94
N ARG A 548 -8.30 -17.39 17.06
CA ARG A 548 -8.86 -18.76 17.10
C ARG A 548 -10.21 -18.86 16.40
N PHE A 549 -11.13 -17.93 16.66
CA PHE A 549 -12.44 -17.89 15.99
C PHE A 549 -12.29 -17.64 14.48
N GLN A 550 -11.30 -16.84 14.07
CA GLN A 550 -10.95 -16.62 12.67
C GLN A 550 -10.49 -17.91 11.99
N ALA A 551 -9.61 -18.69 12.62
CA ALA A 551 -9.12 -19.95 12.07
C ALA A 551 -10.28 -20.92 11.82
N LEU A 552 -11.15 -21.11 12.81
CA LEU A 552 -12.37 -21.91 12.70
C LEU A 552 -13.30 -21.40 11.57
N SER A 553 -13.51 -20.08 11.48
CA SER A 553 -14.35 -19.48 10.43
C SER A 553 -13.75 -19.66 9.02
N ARG A 554 -12.42 -19.60 8.88
CA ARG A 554 -11.72 -19.88 7.61
C ARG A 554 -11.77 -21.35 7.23
N GLU A 555 -11.75 -22.26 8.20
CA GLU A 555 -11.96 -23.70 7.99
C GLU A 555 -13.38 -24.00 7.52
N LYS A 556 -14.42 -23.45 8.19
CA LYS A 556 -15.81 -23.60 7.74
C LYS A 556 -16.10 -22.95 6.39
N LEU A 557 -15.44 -21.84 6.07
CA LEU A 557 -15.47 -21.26 4.73
C LEU A 557 -14.82 -22.16 3.66
N LYS A 558 -13.76 -22.90 4.02
CA LYS A 558 -13.13 -23.90 3.12
C LYS A 558 -14.05 -25.11 2.90
N GLU A 559 -14.64 -25.66 3.96
CA GLU A 559 -15.64 -26.74 3.89
C GLU A 559 -16.81 -26.37 2.96
N LYS A 560 -17.43 -25.21 3.21
CA LYS A 560 -18.55 -24.67 2.42
C LYS A 560 -18.22 -24.51 0.93
N LYS A 561 -16.99 -24.10 0.61
CA LYS A 561 -16.51 -23.99 -0.79
C LYS A 561 -16.27 -25.33 -1.45
N ILE A 562 -15.67 -26.30 -0.75
CA ILE A 562 -15.46 -27.66 -1.27
C ILE A 562 -16.81 -28.32 -1.57
N LEU A 563 -17.78 -28.22 -0.67
CA LEU A 563 -19.11 -28.77 -0.90
C LEU A 563 -19.79 -28.15 -2.12
N ALA A 564 -19.72 -26.82 -2.29
CA ALA A 564 -20.29 -26.13 -3.44
C ALA A 564 -19.63 -26.52 -4.77
N ASP A 565 -18.30 -26.74 -4.78
CA ASP A 565 -17.53 -27.16 -5.95
C ASP A 565 -17.87 -28.61 -6.37
N LEU A 566 -18.02 -29.52 -5.39
CA LEU A 566 -18.51 -30.88 -5.61
C LEU A 566 -19.94 -30.89 -6.15
N MET A 567 -20.84 -30.07 -5.59
CA MET A 567 -22.22 -29.93 -6.08
C MET A 567 -22.27 -29.42 -7.52
N LEU A 568 -21.54 -28.34 -7.83
CA LEU A 568 -21.47 -27.77 -9.18
C LEU A 568 -20.86 -28.75 -10.20
N THR A 569 -19.91 -29.59 -9.78
CA THR A 569 -19.31 -30.63 -10.64
C THR A 569 -20.28 -31.80 -10.84
N ALA A 570 -21.03 -32.20 -9.81
CA ALA A 570 -22.07 -33.22 -9.92
C ALA A 570 -23.25 -32.77 -10.80
N GLU A 571 -23.66 -31.49 -10.73
CA GLU A 571 -24.69 -30.91 -11.59
C GLU A 571 -24.31 -30.94 -13.09
N GLN A 572 -23.01 -30.87 -13.42
CA GLN A 572 -22.52 -30.95 -14.81
C GLN A 572 -22.71 -32.34 -15.46
N ALA A 573 -22.93 -33.40 -14.67
CA ALA A 573 -23.30 -34.72 -15.20
C ALA A 573 -24.78 -34.78 -15.66
N GLY A 574 -25.60 -33.78 -15.31
CA GLY A 574 -27.00 -33.70 -15.69
C GLY A 574 -27.81 -34.92 -15.21
N ASN A 575 -28.31 -35.71 -16.16
CA ASN A 575 -29.09 -36.92 -15.86
C ASN A 575 -28.23 -38.17 -15.62
N ASP A 576 -26.91 -38.12 -15.79
CA ASP A 576 -26.02 -39.22 -15.38
C ASP A 576 -25.75 -39.16 -13.87
N TYR A 577 -26.76 -39.55 -13.10
CA TYR A 577 -26.68 -39.60 -11.64
C TYR A 577 -25.61 -40.59 -11.14
N LYS A 578 -25.18 -41.55 -11.97
CA LYS A 578 -24.10 -42.48 -11.64
C LYS A 578 -22.75 -41.78 -11.69
N ALA A 579 -22.50 -40.96 -12.71
CA ALA A 579 -21.32 -40.08 -12.77
C ALA A 579 -21.35 -38.99 -11.68
N ALA A 580 -22.51 -38.35 -11.47
CA ALA A 580 -22.70 -37.37 -10.39
C ALA A 580 -22.35 -37.96 -9.00
N LYS A 581 -22.80 -39.19 -8.73
CA LYS A 581 -22.50 -39.95 -7.50
C LYS A 581 -21.03 -40.31 -7.38
N GLN A 582 -20.36 -40.63 -8.48
CA GLN A 582 -18.94 -41.02 -8.47
C GLN A 582 -18.03 -39.88 -8.01
N ILE A 583 -18.31 -38.63 -8.41
CA ILE A 583 -17.57 -37.43 -7.97
C ILE A 583 -17.51 -37.32 -6.44
N TYR A 584 -18.66 -37.55 -5.78
CA TYR A 584 -18.73 -37.56 -4.31
C TYR A 584 -17.99 -38.74 -3.67
N LEU A 585 -18.07 -39.94 -4.27
CA LEU A 585 -17.35 -41.12 -3.80
C LEU A 585 -15.83 -40.94 -3.90
N ASP A 586 -15.33 -40.39 -5.01
CA ASP A 586 -13.91 -40.14 -5.24
C ASP A 586 -13.35 -39.09 -4.26
N TYR A 587 -14.15 -38.08 -3.92
CA TYR A 587 -13.80 -37.15 -2.84
C TYR A 587 -13.73 -37.85 -1.48
N LEU A 588 -14.71 -38.69 -1.11
CA LEU A 588 -14.66 -39.43 0.16
C LEU A 588 -13.51 -40.45 0.23
N ASN A 589 -13.19 -41.11 -0.90
CA ASN A 589 -12.06 -42.04 -1.01
C ASN A 589 -10.71 -41.32 -0.81
N SER A 590 -10.58 -40.09 -1.31
CA SER A 590 -9.37 -39.27 -1.15
C SER A 590 -9.31 -38.48 0.17
N HIS A 591 -10.45 -38.29 0.85
CA HIS A 591 -10.59 -37.49 2.07
C HIS A 591 -11.42 -38.21 3.14
N ALA A 592 -11.03 -39.43 3.52
CA ALA A 592 -11.81 -40.33 4.37
C ALA A 592 -12.26 -39.74 5.73
N ASP A 593 -11.47 -38.82 6.30
CA ASP A 593 -11.70 -38.15 7.59
C ASP A 593 -12.31 -36.74 7.44
N THR A 594 -12.89 -36.41 6.28
CA THR A 594 -13.46 -35.08 6.00
C THR A 594 -14.66 -34.74 6.90
N PRO A 595 -14.74 -33.53 7.49
CA PRO A 595 -15.92 -33.08 8.24
C PRO A 595 -17.22 -33.04 7.40
N LEU A 596 -17.12 -33.06 6.07
CA LEU A 596 -18.25 -33.05 5.15
C LEU A 596 -18.93 -34.43 4.96
N LYS A 597 -18.38 -35.50 5.54
CA LYS A 597 -18.73 -36.91 5.25
C LYS A 597 -20.24 -37.18 5.29
N ASP A 598 -20.90 -36.83 6.39
CA ASP A 598 -22.35 -37.07 6.58
C ASP A 598 -23.23 -36.22 5.65
N THR A 599 -22.74 -35.08 5.19
CA THR A 599 -23.43 -34.23 4.20
C THR A 599 -23.30 -34.84 2.81
N ILE A 600 -22.10 -35.27 2.44
CA ILE A 600 -21.82 -35.89 1.14
C ILE A 600 -22.55 -37.24 1.00
N ILE A 601 -22.64 -38.03 2.06
CA ILE A 601 -23.43 -39.28 2.07
C ILE A 601 -24.93 -38.99 1.81
N LYS A 602 -25.47 -37.86 2.29
CA LYS A 602 -26.88 -37.49 2.00
C LYS A 602 -27.08 -37.13 0.53
N GLU A 603 -26.14 -36.43 -0.10
CA GLU A 603 -26.22 -36.12 -1.54
C GLU A 603 -26.04 -37.39 -2.41
N ILE A 604 -25.13 -38.30 -2.02
CA ILE A 604 -24.99 -39.63 -2.63
C ILE A 604 -26.31 -40.41 -2.58
N ASN A 605 -27.01 -40.43 -1.45
CA ASN A 605 -28.27 -41.17 -1.31
C ASN A 605 -29.38 -40.59 -2.20
N LYS A 606 -29.53 -39.26 -2.28
CA LYS A 606 -30.48 -38.62 -3.21
C LYS A 606 -30.21 -39.00 -4.66
N LEU A 607 -28.94 -39.03 -5.07
CA LEU A 607 -28.55 -39.42 -6.43
C LEU A 607 -28.84 -40.90 -6.71
N GLN A 608 -28.71 -41.79 -5.72
CA GLN A 608 -29.12 -43.20 -5.85
C GLN A 608 -30.64 -43.34 -6.03
N GLU A 609 -31.44 -42.55 -5.30
CA GLU A 609 -32.90 -42.51 -5.48
C GLU A 609 -33.28 -42.04 -6.89
N GLN A 610 -32.60 -41.01 -7.41
CA GLN A 610 -32.83 -40.49 -8.76
C GLN A 610 -32.35 -41.45 -9.88
N GLU A 611 -31.24 -42.16 -9.67
CA GLU A 611 -30.70 -43.21 -10.57
C GLU A 611 -31.68 -44.38 -10.70
N GLU A 612 -32.28 -44.85 -9.60
CA GLU A 612 -33.30 -45.90 -9.64
C GLU A 612 -34.61 -45.42 -10.29
N LEU A 613 -35.01 -44.17 -10.08
CA LEU A 613 -36.18 -43.59 -10.75
C LEU A 613 -36.01 -43.54 -12.28
N ILE A 614 -34.88 -43.05 -12.79
CA ILE A 614 -34.59 -43.07 -14.24
C ILE A 614 -34.48 -44.51 -14.76
N ARG A 615 -33.86 -45.43 -14.01
CA ARG A 615 -33.83 -46.86 -14.39
C ARG A 615 -35.24 -47.38 -14.63
N LEU A 616 -36.15 -47.18 -13.68
CA LEU A 616 -37.53 -47.67 -13.77
C LEU A 616 -38.34 -46.97 -14.87
N GLN A 617 -38.06 -45.69 -15.17
CA GLN A 617 -38.65 -45.00 -16.33
C GLN A 617 -38.18 -45.63 -17.65
N ASN A 618 -36.86 -45.82 -17.83
CA ASN A 618 -36.28 -46.41 -19.05
C ASN A 618 -36.78 -47.86 -19.29
N GLU A 619 -36.94 -48.66 -18.23
CA GLU A 619 -37.52 -50.02 -18.30
C GLU A 619 -39.01 -49.95 -18.72
N THR A 620 -39.77 -49.00 -18.16
CA THR A 620 -41.18 -48.77 -18.50
C THR A 620 -41.35 -48.37 -19.97
N GLU A 621 -40.50 -47.45 -20.46
CA GLU A 621 -40.52 -46.99 -21.85
C GLU A 621 -40.16 -48.10 -22.84
N GLN A 622 -39.19 -48.97 -22.51
CA GLN A 622 -38.85 -50.14 -23.32
C GLN A 622 -40.03 -51.12 -23.45
N VAL A 623 -40.73 -51.43 -22.35
CA VAL A 623 -41.93 -52.30 -22.41
C VAL A 623 -43.03 -51.65 -23.24
N VAL A 624 -43.27 -50.34 -23.07
CA VAL A 624 -44.29 -49.60 -23.84
C VAL A 624 -43.96 -49.54 -25.33
N ALA A 625 -42.68 -49.41 -25.70
CA ALA A 625 -42.22 -49.35 -27.09
C ALA A 625 -42.47 -50.65 -27.89
N LEU A 626 -42.57 -51.80 -27.22
CA LEU A 626 -42.86 -53.11 -27.85
C LEU A 626 -44.36 -53.34 -28.11
N LEU A 627 -45.26 -52.62 -27.43
CA LEU A 627 -46.71 -52.85 -27.51
C LEU A 627 -47.32 -52.68 -28.93
N PRO A 628 -46.84 -51.79 -29.82
CA PRO A 628 -47.33 -51.70 -31.19
C PRO A 628 -47.22 -53.00 -32.00
N GLU A 629 -46.22 -53.85 -31.73
CA GLU A 629 -46.06 -55.15 -32.40
C GLU A 629 -47.24 -56.10 -32.13
N SER A 630 -47.92 -55.92 -30.99
CA SER A 630 -49.12 -56.67 -30.61
C SER A 630 -50.37 -56.34 -31.44
N LYS A 631 -50.28 -55.36 -32.36
CA LYS A 631 -51.37 -54.90 -33.24
C LYS A 631 -52.65 -54.51 -32.46
N GLY A 632 -52.46 -53.89 -31.30
CA GLY A 632 -53.56 -53.43 -30.43
C GLY A 632 -54.11 -54.49 -29.46
N ARG A 633 -53.47 -55.66 -29.33
CA ARG A 633 -53.80 -56.60 -28.24
C ARG A 633 -53.44 -56.00 -26.88
N PHE A 634 -52.25 -55.41 -26.75
CA PHE A 634 -51.79 -54.82 -25.51
C PHE A 634 -51.78 -53.29 -25.63
N VAL A 635 -52.46 -52.61 -24.71
CA VAL A 635 -52.62 -51.14 -24.71
C VAL A 635 -52.18 -50.58 -23.36
N ALA A 636 -51.22 -49.66 -23.35
CA ALA A 636 -50.79 -48.98 -22.14
C ALA A 636 -51.81 -47.91 -21.70
N ASN A 637 -52.15 -47.89 -20.42
CA ASN A 637 -53.17 -47.01 -19.84
C ASN A 637 -52.58 -45.68 -19.30
N GLY A 638 -51.28 -45.42 -19.51
CA GLY A 638 -50.57 -44.20 -19.08
C GLY A 638 -50.30 -44.07 -17.57
N ASN A 639 -50.86 -44.95 -16.74
CA ASN A 639 -50.74 -44.96 -15.28
C ASN A 639 -49.80 -46.09 -14.74
N GLY A 640 -48.99 -46.70 -15.61
CA GLY A 640 -48.16 -47.87 -15.26
C GLY A 640 -48.88 -49.22 -15.34
N THR A 641 -50.05 -49.31 -15.99
CA THR A 641 -50.71 -50.57 -16.34
C THR A 641 -50.94 -50.76 -17.83
N ILE A 642 -51.11 -52.00 -18.26
CA ILE A 642 -51.38 -52.45 -19.63
C ILE A 642 -52.64 -53.32 -19.64
N THR A 643 -53.53 -53.10 -20.61
CA THR A 643 -54.74 -53.89 -20.84
C THR A 643 -54.54 -54.89 -21.98
N ASP A 644 -54.86 -56.17 -21.76
CA ASP A 644 -54.99 -57.18 -22.82
C ASP A 644 -56.42 -57.17 -23.38
N THR A 645 -56.61 -56.57 -24.55
CA THR A 645 -57.92 -56.41 -25.21
C THR A 645 -58.55 -57.72 -25.66
N LYS A 646 -57.76 -58.82 -25.73
CA LYS A 646 -58.28 -60.17 -26.01
C LYS A 646 -58.68 -60.93 -24.75
N GLY A 647 -57.96 -60.72 -23.64
CA GLY A 647 -58.18 -61.42 -22.37
C GLY A 647 -59.10 -60.68 -21.38
N GLY A 648 -59.27 -59.37 -21.52
CA GLY A 648 -59.92 -58.52 -20.52
C GLY A 648 -59.10 -58.31 -19.25
N LEU A 649 -57.83 -58.75 -19.24
CA LEU A 649 -56.93 -58.68 -18.09
C LEU A 649 -56.10 -57.39 -18.09
N MET A 650 -55.81 -56.88 -16.89
CA MET A 650 -54.91 -55.75 -16.68
C MET A 650 -53.64 -56.22 -15.96
N TRP A 651 -52.49 -55.70 -16.39
CA TRP A 651 -51.16 -56.04 -15.91
C TRP A 651 -50.42 -54.76 -15.49
N CYS A 652 -49.49 -54.83 -14.54
CA CYS A 652 -48.51 -53.75 -14.35
C CYS A 652 -47.53 -53.71 -15.53
N THR A 653 -47.05 -52.52 -15.90
CA THR A 653 -46.06 -52.37 -16.98
C THR A 653 -44.70 -52.96 -16.62
N LEU A 654 -44.34 -52.97 -15.34
CA LEU A 654 -43.16 -53.66 -14.80
C LEU A 654 -43.61 -54.65 -13.71
N ASP A 655 -42.93 -55.79 -13.61
CA ASP A 655 -43.14 -56.75 -12.52
C ASP A 655 -42.47 -56.29 -11.20
N SER A 656 -42.77 -57.01 -10.11
CA SER A 656 -42.25 -56.66 -8.78
C SER A 656 -40.76 -56.95 -8.59
N LEU A 657 -40.17 -57.88 -9.33
CA LEU A 657 -38.74 -58.16 -9.26
C LEU A 657 -37.94 -57.01 -9.91
N ILE A 658 -38.43 -56.44 -11.03
CA ILE A 658 -37.84 -55.24 -11.63
C ILE A 658 -38.01 -54.02 -10.71
N LYS A 659 -39.23 -53.79 -10.19
CA LYS A 659 -39.64 -52.53 -9.56
C LYS A 659 -39.49 -52.47 -8.03
N LEU A 660 -39.55 -53.61 -7.34
CA LEU A 660 -39.38 -53.73 -5.88
C LEU A 660 -38.18 -54.60 -5.48
N LYS A 661 -37.45 -55.15 -6.47
CA LYS A 661 -36.30 -56.06 -6.26
C LYS A 661 -36.68 -57.32 -5.45
N SER A 662 -37.96 -57.71 -5.48
CA SER A 662 -38.49 -58.88 -4.79
C SER A 662 -39.73 -59.47 -5.49
N CYS A 663 -39.92 -60.78 -5.36
CA CYS A 663 -41.18 -61.43 -5.74
C CYS A 663 -42.24 -61.15 -4.66
N LEU A 664 -43.46 -60.83 -5.06
CA LEU A 664 -44.60 -60.70 -4.14
C LEU A 664 -45.38 -62.01 -4.03
N ASP A 665 -45.89 -62.30 -2.84
CA ASP A 665 -46.99 -63.25 -2.66
C ASP A 665 -48.32 -62.68 -3.20
N TYR A 666 -49.36 -63.52 -3.26
CA TYR A 666 -50.67 -63.15 -3.79
C TYR A 666 -51.35 -61.99 -3.04
N GLU A 667 -51.27 -61.95 -1.70
CA GLU A 667 -51.87 -60.86 -0.92
C GLU A 667 -51.12 -59.54 -1.14
N SER A 668 -49.80 -59.60 -1.15
CA SER A 668 -48.92 -58.46 -1.35
C SER A 668 -49.09 -57.89 -2.76
N ALA A 669 -49.19 -58.73 -3.79
CA ALA A 669 -49.52 -58.32 -5.15
C ALA A 669 -50.92 -57.69 -5.24
N PHE A 670 -51.94 -58.28 -4.62
CA PHE A 670 -53.31 -57.73 -4.61
C PHE A 670 -53.39 -56.37 -3.89
N LYS A 671 -52.57 -56.14 -2.86
CA LYS A 671 -52.44 -54.84 -2.19
C LYS A 671 -51.62 -53.83 -3.00
N TYR A 672 -50.70 -54.28 -3.85
CA TYR A 672 -49.80 -53.43 -4.65
C TYR A 672 -50.44 -52.87 -5.93
N VAL A 673 -51.41 -53.58 -6.50
CA VAL A 673 -52.11 -53.19 -7.74
C VAL A 673 -53.37 -52.34 -7.46
N LYS A 674 -53.69 -52.10 -6.18
CA LYS A 674 -54.85 -51.36 -5.70
C LYS A 674 -54.56 -49.88 -5.40
#